data_AF-A0A672Y3S8-F1
#
_entry.id   AF-A0A672Y3S8-F1
#
_cell.length_a   1.000
_cell.length_b   1.000
_cell.length_c   1.000
_cell.angle_alpha   90.00
_cell.angle_beta   90.00
_cell.angle_gamma   90.00
#
_symmetry.space_group_name_H-M   'P 1'
#
loop_
_entity.id
_entity.type
_entity.pdbx_description
1 polymer ?
#
loop_
_entity_poly.entity_id
_entity_poly.type
_entity_poly.pdbx_seq_one_letter_code
_entity_poly.pdbx_strand_id
1 'polypeptide(L)'
;MDSRHPNRLLLLLSSLLHFWQCTTGQSSYIIDSIGLTILPSSTVDSGTPVTLHCKASVSHDTSLHLTQTFLFRRNGVTIHTATTTDDTVLYELGPARAADSGNYECQVTVKEKHKTSVEKTLTVTGLQTPILQLNKITLFESEEVIATCSAPGEKGSLIFNFYQRFRTGEPQQIKRVVSQRNASETKLALRHIGDSHLYCDYGIALVPDAGHSNHSNEIQVIVRALYISPIMNILPSSKVYEGDIIEVVCKVVSALRDVEVFLIKDKTVLKKAEISLSHRFTAQEHDTGELVCKAEWNNVQKETYQAISVSELFSKPHLTLEPTNIFEGDRFKLTCSVSIYVPERIRNETLQFAIYKDKLKISNEATYTGLAQPNGHGNYTCKIQASSLGHSFVKESQTLVIKAKVPVSKPVLSVVGHMLVLGKPFQLLCHSDSGTLPIEYTLHGPGRLPERKVLNNTGERAIFNTSAITSSSDLNRFLCHAKNKQGNPPVISGQQLLRSTKIIEPVSVPLLTTVPNIDEISEGQDVTLYCSVLKGTPPITFTWYHTETKEALSSQSSPKLKAAHVINNVQGAHRGGYYCVSNNQASESKQSATVKIGVKLAGWKKGLIAVFCILLILALILVIAFRKRLLHFKRKGTAELSVKSASTKTERLSLTQAEVNNIANVTPGMMGKSVWSEHVSGSESDDQNSVTSPEKLEPQYTEVQTKQADPTRAPVTKGTDTVYSEVRNSKHGVPEQTDGQGSVEYAQLNHDAQSSSDHGNHDNHAVQDDHLDEIDNVEDVTDADH
;
A
#
# COMPACT_ATOMS: atom_id res chain seq x y z
N MET A 1 104.70 22.94 81.76
CA MET A 1 104.11 23.80 82.80
C MET A 1 102.68 24.06 82.35
N ASP A 2 101.76 23.17 82.75
CA ASP A 2 100.97 23.27 84.00
C ASP A 2 99.90 24.35 83.85
N SER A 3 98.64 24.18 84.23
CA SER A 3 97.95 23.13 84.99
C SER A 3 96.43 23.38 84.87
N ARG A 4 95.64 22.47 85.44
CA ARG A 4 94.30 21.99 85.01
C ARG A 4 93.07 22.66 85.63
N HIS A 5 91.97 22.66 84.83
CA HIS A 5 90.54 22.33 85.08
C HIS A 5 89.75 22.94 86.27
N PRO A 6 88.39 22.79 86.33
CA PRO A 6 87.41 22.19 85.40
C PRO A 6 86.11 23.02 85.15
N ASN A 7 85.26 22.43 84.29
CA ASN A 7 83.78 22.38 84.32
C ASN A 7 82.89 23.51 83.75
N ARG A 8 82.31 23.14 82.60
CA ARG A 8 80.87 22.94 82.32
C ARG A 8 79.91 24.12 82.09
N LEU A 9 79.06 23.82 81.10
CA LEU A 9 77.74 24.37 80.75
C LEU A 9 77.76 25.70 80.00
N LEU A 10 77.50 25.66 78.69
CA LEU A 10 76.14 25.63 78.09
C LEU A 10 75.35 26.90 78.44
N LEU A 11 74.93 27.66 77.44
CA LEU A 11 73.61 27.48 76.80
C LEU A 11 73.36 28.60 75.76
N LEU A 12 72.68 28.20 74.69
CA LEU A 12 71.83 29.03 73.82
C LEU A 12 72.54 29.94 72.79
N LEU A 13 72.95 29.34 71.67
CA LEU A 13 72.64 29.87 70.33
C LEU A 13 72.67 28.73 69.30
N SER A 14 71.59 27.96 69.37
CA SER A 14 71.11 26.97 68.43
C SER A 14 70.03 27.60 67.54
N SER A 15 70.31 27.82 66.25
CA SER A 15 69.35 27.80 65.11
C SER A 15 70.02 28.37 63.84
N LEU A 16 69.99 27.62 62.71
CA LEU A 16 70.66 27.81 61.38
C LEU A 16 71.98 26.99 61.27
N LEU A 17 72.07 25.77 60.72
CA LEU A 17 71.48 25.19 59.49
C LEU A 17 71.68 26.12 58.29
N HIS A 18 72.68 25.84 57.44
CA HIS A 18 72.52 25.32 56.07
C HIS A 18 73.66 25.72 55.09
N PHE A 19 74.33 24.68 54.58
CA PHE A 19 74.98 24.57 53.26
C PHE A 19 76.40 25.11 52.95
N TRP A 20 77.17 24.16 52.40
CA TRP A 20 78.29 24.20 51.43
C TRP A 20 79.75 24.32 51.93
N GLN A 21 80.67 23.39 51.63
CA GLN A 21 80.71 22.37 50.57
C GLN A 21 81.16 20.99 51.05
N CYS A 22 80.37 19.96 50.70
CA CYS A 22 80.85 18.58 50.53
C CYS A 22 81.92 18.55 49.43
N THR A 23 83.04 17.88 49.66
CA THR A 23 83.64 17.03 48.61
C THR A 23 84.04 15.70 49.24
N THR A 24 83.24 14.71 48.89
CA THR A 24 83.48 13.28 49.02
C THR A 24 84.77 12.92 48.29
N GLY A 25 85.72 12.26 48.95
CA GLY A 25 86.80 11.55 48.25
C GLY A 25 86.18 10.39 47.46
N GLN A 26 85.77 10.67 46.22
CA GLN A 26 85.26 9.69 45.28
C GLN A 26 86.45 8.81 44.85
N SER A 27 86.41 7.50 45.15
CA SER A 27 87.35 6.55 44.55
C SER A 27 87.21 6.63 43.02
N SER A 28 88.22 7.07 42.29
CA SER A 28 88.21 7.07 40.82
C SER A 28 88.33 5.64 40.29
N TYR A 29 87.49 5.28 39.32
CA TYR A 29 87.60 4.04 38.56
C TYR A 29 87.12 4.24 37.11
N ILE A 30 87.73 3.50 36.18
CA ILE A 30 87.45 3.54 34.74
C ILE A 30 87.50 2.13 34.14
N ILE A 31 86.59 1.86 33.19
CA ILE A 31 86.59 0.60 32.42
C ILE A 31 87.40 0.84 31.14
N ASP A 32 88.63 0.32 31.11
CA ASP A 32 89.61 0.57 30.05
C ASP A 32 89.18 -0.10 28.75
N SER A 33 88.94 -1.42 28.79
CA SER A 33 88.56 -2.20 27.62
C SER A 33 87.73 -3.41 28.00
N ILE A 34 86.85 -3.84 27.09
CA ILE A 34 86.12 -5.10 27.19
C ILE A 34 86.32 -5.87 25.88
N GLY A 35 86.79 -7.11 25.99
CA GLY A 35 86.97 -8.02 24.86
C GLY A 35 86.04 -9.22 25.01
N LEU A 36 85.37 -9.57 23.92
CA LEU A 36 84.63 -10.83 23.78
C LEU A 36 85.35 -11.72 22.76
N THR A 37 85.65 -12.95 23.17
CA THR A 37 86.27 -13.98 22.33
C THR A 37 85.37 -15.21 22.33
N ILE A 38 85.14 -15.79 21.16
CA ILE A 38 84.35 -17.01 20.99
C ILE A 38 85.33 -18.15 20.74
N LEU A 39 85.30 -19.18 21.58
CA LEU A 39 86.15 -20.37 21.48
C LEU A 39 85.31 -21.59 21.10
N PRO A 40 85.80 -22.48 20.21
CA PRO A 40 87.12 -22.46 19.56
C PRO A 40 87.21 -21.53 18.33
N SER A 41 86.09 -21.21 17.68
CA SER A 41 86.01 -20.38 16.47
C SER A 41 84.66 -19.67 16.39
N SER A 42 84.55 -18.62 15.55
CA SER A 42 83.29 -17.95 15.21
C SER A 42 82.38 -18.79 14.31
N THR A 43 82.91 -19.87 13.71
CA THR A 43 82.14 -20.82 12.90
C THR A 43 82.42 -22.24 13.39
N VAL A 44 81.38 -22.98 13.76
CA VAL A 44 81.49 -24.34 14.33
C VAL A 44 80.39 -25.26 13.79
N ASP A 45 80.64 -26.56 13.76
CA ASP A 45 79.62 -27.55 13.41
C ASP A 45 78.65 -27.81 14.58
N SER A 46 77.40 -28.12 14.25
CA SER A 46 76.33 -28.44 15.21
C SER A 46 76.75 -29.57 16.14
N GLY A 47 76.65 -29.34 17.45
CA GLY A 47 77.08 -30.26 18.50
C GLY A 47 78.41 -29.87 19.16
N THR A 48 79.16 -28.94 18.55
CA THR A 48 80.42 -28.45 19.13
C THR A 48 80.14 -27.61 20.39
N PRO A 49 80.81 -27.87 21.53
CA PRO A 49 80.70 -27.01 22.70
C PRO A 49 81.36 -25.65 22.42
N VAL A 50 80.61 -24.57 22.59
CA VAL A 50 81.10 -23.20 22.37
C VAL A 50 81.20 -22.48 23.70
N THR A 51 82.32 -21.80 23.92
CA THR A 51 82.51 -20.98 25.13
C THR A 51 82.67 -19.52 24.74
N LEU A 52 81.83 -18.67 25.32
CA LEU A 52 81.96 -17.22 25.24
C LEU A 52 82.87 -16.74 26.37
N HIS A 53 84.01 -16.16 26.01
CA HIS A 53 84.99 -15.63 26.96
C HIS A 53 84.96 -14.11 26.93
N CYS A 54 84.46 -13.50 28.00
CA CYS A 54 84.45 -12.06 28.18
C CYS A 54 85.51 -11.62 29.19
N LYS A 55 86.35 -10.67 28.80
CA LYS A 55 87.42 -10.10 29.63
C LYS A 55 87.29 -8.58 29.72
N ALA A 56 87.30 -8.04 30.94
CA ALA A 56 87.24 -6.61 31.20
C ALA A 56 88.47 -6.13 31.96
N SER A 57 89.04 -5.00 31.55
CA SER A 57 90.14 -4.34 32.25
C SER A 57 89.61 -3.08 32.94
N VAL A 58 89.84 -2.96 34.25
CA VAL A 58 89.30 -1.88 35.09
C VAL A 58 90.41 -1.30 35.98
N SER A 59 90.76 -0.04 35.73
CA SER A 59 91.74 0.71 36.53
C SER A 59 91.08 1.47 37.69
N HIS A 60 91.71 1.47 38.87
CA HIS A 60 91.18 2.08 40.10
C HIS A 60 92.30 2.52 41.06
N ASP A 61 92.07 3.58 41.84
CA ASP A 61 93.12 4.26 42.64
C ASP A 61 93.38 3.67 44.04
N THR A 62 92.55 2.74 44.51
CA THR A 62 92.65 2.12 45.85
C THR A 62 92.70 0.60 45.74
N SER A 63 93.42 -0.12 46.59
CA SER A 63 93.46 -1.61 46.63
C SER A 63 92.16 -2.26 47.15
N LEU A 64 90.99 -1.84 46.64
CA LEU A 64 89.68 -2.40 46.95
C LEU A 64 89.21 -3.28 45.77
N HIS A 65 88.88 -4.54 46.03
CA HIS A 65 88.32 -5.45 45.03
C HIS A 65 86.94 -4.97 44.56
N LEU A 66 86.89 -4.33 43.39
CA LEU A 66 85.64 -3.89 42.74
C LEU A 66 84.92 -5.09 42.13
N THR A 67 83.67 -5.31 42.53
CA THR A 67 82.80 -6.32 41.94
C THR A 67 82.24 -5.83 40.60
N GLN A 68 82.29 -6.69 39.59
CA GLN A 68 81.89 -6.41 38.22
C GLN A 68 80.76 -7.36 37.81
N THR A 69 79.73 -6.82 37.15
CA THR A 69 78.63 -7.61 36.61
C THR A 69 78.76 -7.73 35.09
N PHE A 70 78.97 -8.95 34.61
CA PHE A 70 79.05 -9.32 33.20
C PHE A 70 77.67 -9.77 32.70
N LEU A 71 77.27 -9.23 31.56
CA LEU A 71 75.99 -9.49 30.90
C LEU A 71 76.25 -9.95 29.47
N PHE A 72 75.99 -11.21 29.18
CA PHE A 72 76.05 -11.74 27.82
C PHE A 72 74.72 -11.54 27.13
N ARG A 73 74.75 -10.95 25.93
CA ARG A 73 73.57 -10.76 25.08
C ARG A 73 73.76 -11.45 23.74
N ARG A 74 72.68 -12.05 23.23
CA ARG A 74 72.56 -12.59 21.88
C ARG A 74 71.46 -11.84 21.13
N ASN A 75 71.81 -11.19 20.02
CA ASN A 75 70.90 -10.35 19.24
C ASN A 75 70.14 -9.33 20.13
N GLY A 76 70.86 -8.73 21.10
CA GLY A 76 70.29 -7.79 22.08
C GLY A 76 69.53 -8.41 23.26
N VAL A 77 69.25 -9.72 23.26
CA VAL A 77 68.56 -10.42 24.36
C VAL A 77 69.57 -10.95 25.37
N THR A 78 69.37 -10.68 26.65
CA THR A 78 70.23 -11.21 27.72
C THR A 78 70.08 -12.73 27.81
N ILE A 79 71.19 -13.45 27.67
CA ILE A 79 71.24 -14.92 27.74
C ILE A 79 71.92 -15.44 29.01
N HIS A 80 72.83 -14.64 29.60
CA HIS A 80 73.52 -15.00 30.84
C HIS A 80 73.99 -13.75 31.59
N THR A 81 74.05 -13.83 32.91
CA THR A 81 74.54 -12.76 33.79
C THR A 81 75.37 -13.38 34.90
N ALA A 82 76.56 -12.83 35.14
CA ALA A 82 77.45 -13.26 36.19
C ALA A 82 78.00 -12.04 36.92
N THR A 83 78.15 -12.13 38.24
CA THR A 83 78.77 -11.07 39.05
C THR A 83 79.97 -11.65 39.77
N THR A 84 81.16 -11.10 39.51
CA THR A 84 82.43 -11.61 40.03
C THR A 84 83.39 -10.46 40.37
N THR A 85 84.40 -10.74 41.18
CA THR A 85 85.55 -9.85 41.39
C THR A 85 86.67 -10.07 40.36
N ASP A 86 86.60 -11.17 39.61
CA ASP A 86 87.57 -11.48 38.55
C ASP A 86 87.38 -10.59 37.32
N ASP A 87 88.44 -10.46 36.54
CA ASP A 87 88.46 -9.68 35.30
C ASP A 87 87.88 -10.46 34.10
N THR A 88 87.56 -11.75 34.28
CA THR A 88 87.08 -12.65 33.22
C THR A 88 85.89 -13.51 33.64
N VAL A 89 84.97 -13.75 32.70
CA VAL A 89 83.86 -14.72 32.84
C VAL A 89 83.76 -15.59 31.59
N LEU A 90 83.55 -16.89 31.79
CA LEU A 90 83.30 -17.88 30.75
C LEU A 90 81.83 -18.32 30.80
N TYR A 91 81.17 -18.36 29.65
CA TYR A 91 79.81 -18.89 29.51
C TYR A 91 79.77 -20.00 28.44
N GLU A 92 79.37 -21.20 28.84
CA GLU A 92 79.30 -22.37 27.96
C GLU A 92 77.91 -22.47 27.29
N LEU A 93 77.90 -22.37 25.97
CA LEU A 93 76.76 -22.72 25.12
C LEU A 93 76.78 -24.24 24.91
N GLY A 94 76.20 -24.99 25.87
CA GLY A 94 76.08 -26.45 25.79
C GLY A 94 75.41 -26.91 24.50
N PRO A 95 75.83 -28.09 23.98
CA PRO A 95 76.30 -28.26 22.60
C PRO A 95 75.58 -27.35 21.60
N ALA A 96 76.36 -26.49 20.91
CA ALA A 96 75.82 -25.43 20.07
C ALA A 96 74.97 -26.01 18.92
N ARG A 97 73.77 -25.47 18.72
CA ARG A 97 72.87 -25.82 17.60
C ARG A 97 72.73 -24.66 16.63
N ALA A 98 72.20 -24.91 15.44
CA ALA A 98 71.98 -23.86 14.45
C ALA A 98 71.14 -22.68 14.99
N ALA A 99 70.20 -22.93 15.89
CA ALA A 99 69.43 -21.91 16.61
C ALA A 99 70.23 -21.06 17.61
N ASP A 100 71.45 -21.48 17.95
CA ASP A 100 72.38 -20.72 18.77
C ASP A 100 73.23 -19.74 17.94
N SER A 101 73.08 -19.73 16.61
CA SER A 101 73.71 -18.74 15.74
C SER A 101 73.15 -17.34 15.98
N GLY A 102 74.01 -16.33 15.86
CA GLY A 102 73.62 -14.94 16.04
C GLY A 102 74.80 -14.09 16.49
N ASN A 103 74.49 -12.85 16.81
CA ASN A 103 75.48 -11.89 17.24
C ASN A 103 75.54 -11.81 18.76
N TYR A 104 76.74 -11.94 19.29
CA TYR A 104 77.01 -11.96 20.72
C TYR A 104 77.78 -10.70 21.13
N GLU A 105 77.36 -10.11 22.24
CA GLU A 105 78.06 -9.01 22.89
C GLU A 105 78.11 -9.24 24.40
N CYS A 106 79.10 -8.65 25.05
CA CYS A 106 79.27 -8.68 26.49
C CYS A 106 79.28 -7.25 27.04
N GLN A 107 78.37 -6.96 27.96
CA GLN A 107 78.31 -5.69 28.68
C GLN A 107 78.81 -5.89 30.10
N VAL A 108 79.72 -5.03 30.55
CA VAL A 108 80.26 -5.07 31.92
C VAL A 108 79.87 -3.81 32.65
N THR A 109 79.32 -3.99 33.85
CA THR A 109 78.85 -2.91 34.71
C THR A 109 79.64 -2.93 36.02
N VAL A 110 80.21 -1.78 36.39
CA VAL A 110 80.94 -1.58 37.63
C VAL A 110 80.32 -0.38 38.35
N LYS A 111 79.60 -0.66 39.45
CA LYS A 111 78.74 0.31 40.14
C LYS A 111 77.77 1.00 39.15
N GLU A 112 77.92 2.31 38.92
CA GLU A 112 77.02 3.10 38.04
C GLU A 112 77.49 3.23 36.58
N LYS A 113 78.72 2.78 36.25
CA LYS A 113 79.26 2.86 34.88
C LYS A 113 79.16 1.52 34.18
N HIS A 114 78.81 1.53 32.91
CA HIS A 114 78.81 0.34 32.06
C HIS A 114 79.52 0.61 30.73
N LYS A 115 80.04 -0.45 30.13
CA LYS A 115 80.64 -0.44 28.79
C LYS A 115 80.33 -1.78 28.10
N THR A 116 80.27 -1.81 26.78
CA THR A 116 79.93 -3.00 25.99
C THR A 116 81.09 -3.37 25.08
N SER A 117 81.32 -4.67 24.87
CA SER A 117 82.31 -5.20 23.93
C SER A 117 81.89 -4.95 22.47
N VAL A 118 82.85 -5.08 21.55
CA VAL A 118 82.51 -5.21 20.13
C VAL A 118 81.73 -6.51 19.91
N GLU A 119 80.72 -6.45 19.07
CA GLU A 119 79.87 -7.58 18.71
C GLU A 119 80.65 -8.66 17.94
N LYS A 120 80.39 -9.93 18.23
CA LYS A 120 80.98 -11.09 17.56
C LYS A 120 79.88 -12.04 17.09
N THR A 121 79.87 -12.36 15.81
CA THR A 121 78.92 -13.32 15.24
C THR A 121 79.40 -14.75 15.44
N LEU A 122 78.51 -15.62 15.91
CA LEU A 122 78.67 -17.08 15.92
C LEU A 122 77.75 -17.68 14.85
N THR A 123 78.32 -18.51 13.98
CA THR A 123 77.58 -19.28 12.98
C THR A 123 77.75 -20.78 13.27
N VAL A 124 76.64 -21.47 13.53
CA VAL A 124 76.63 -22.92 13.75
C VAL A 124 76.10 -23.63 12.52
N THR A 125 76.93 -24.44 11.86
CA THR A 125 76.61 -25.14 10.61
C THR A 125 76.10 -26.56 10.83
N GLY A 126 75.12 -26.97 10.01
CA GLY A 126 74.54 -28.32 10.04
C GLY A 126 73.29 -28.47 10.91
N LEU A 127 72.36 -29.27 10.44
CA LEU A 127 71.09 -29.61 11.08
C LEU A 127 70.99 -31.13 11.26
N GLN A 128 70.36 -31.59 12.35
CA GLN A 128 70.13 -33.02 12.55
C GLN A 128 69.09 -33.60 11.58
N THR A 129 69.25 -34.88 11.19
CA THR A 129 68.24 -35.61 10.41
C THR A 129 66.99 -35.89 11.27
N PRO A 130 65.79 -35.52 10.83
CA PRO A 130 64.57 -35.81 11.57
C PRO A 130 64.14 -37.28 11.47
N ILE A 131 63.26 -37.71 12.36
CA ILE A 131 62.68 -39.04 12.43
C ILE A 131 61.16 -38.92 12.27
N LEU A 132 60.60 -39.64 11.29
CA LEU A 132 59.17 -39.74 11.04
C LEU A 132 58.60 -41.01 11.66
N GLN A 133 57.48 -40.88 12.37
CA GLN A 133 56.68 -41.98 12.91
C GLN A 133 55.22 -41.85 12.48
N LEU A 134 54.59 -42.97 12.14
CA LEU A 134 53.16 -43.04 11.78
C LEU A 134 52.43 -43.98 12.74
N ASN A 135 51.18 -43.67 13.08
CA ASN A 135 50.36 -44.54 13.93
C ASN A 135 49.87 -45.81 13.22
N LYS A 136 49.74 -45.78 11.88
CA LYS A 136 49.32 -46.91 11.04
C LYS A 136 49.89 -46.76 9.61
N ILE A 137 50.00 -47.89 8.90
CA ILE A 137 50.62 -47.96 7.57
C ILE A 137 49.67 -48.45 6.46
N THR A 138 48.53 -49.03 6.82
CA THR A 138 47.47 -49.43 5.88
C THR A 138 46.22 -48.62 6.18
N LEU A 139 45.68 -47.99 5.15
CA LEU A 139 44.56 -47.06 5.23
C LEU A 139 43.50 -47.45 4.21
N PHE A 140 42.24 -47.10 4.48
CA PHE A 140 41.22 -47.08 3.44
C PHE A 140 41.02 -45.67 2.88
N GLU A 141 40.39 -45.57 1.70
CA GLU A 141 40.02 -44.30 1.08
C GLU A 141 39.31 -43.37 2.08
N SER A 142 39.77 -42.12 2.19
CA SER A 142 39.27 -41.10 3.13
C SER A 142 39.61 -41.29 4.62
N GLU A 143 40.51 -42.23 4.96
CA GLU A 143 41.01 -42.40 6.31
C GLU A 143 42.27 -41.54 6.55
N GLU A 144 42.32 -40.78 7.66
CA GLU A 144 43.48 -39.96 8.03
C GLU A 144 44.53 -40.75 8.82
N VAL A 145 45.81 -40.44 8.65
CA VAL A 145 46.93 -41.00 9.43
C VAL A 145 47.57 -39.94 10.32
N ILE A 146 47.96 -40.31 11.53
CA ILE A 146 48.69 -39.43 12.44
C ILE A 146 50.18 -39.62 12.19
N ALA A 147 50.86 -38.52 11.87
CA ALA A 147 52.27 -38.48 11.57
C ALA A 147 53.00 -37.56 12.56
N THR A 148 54.08 -38.08 13.15
CA THR A 148 54.91 -37.37 14.10
C THR A 148 56.33 -37.26 13.55
N CYS A 149 56.75 -36.05 13.22
CA CYS A 149 58.11 -35.76 12.77
C CYS A 149 58.90 -35.11 13.92
N SER A 150 60.06 -35.63 14.24
CA SER A 150 60.89 -35.19 15.38
C SER A 150 62.33 -34.90 14.96
N ALA A 151 62.92 -33.83 15.48
CA ALA A 151 64.30 -33.40 15.27
C ALA A 151 65.05 -33.41 16.61
N PRO A 152 65.58 -34.57 17.05
CA PRO A 152 66.13 -34.71 18.40
C PRO A 152 67.32 -33.78 18.64
N GLY A 153 67.29 -33.07 19.78
CA GLY A 153 68.39 -32.20 20.21
C GLY A 153 68.45 -30.83 19.52
N GLU A 154 67.54 -30.51 18.59
CA GLU A 154 67.40 -29.17 18.03
C GLU A 154 66.60 -28.24 18.95
N LYS A 155 66.87 -26.94 18.85
CA LYS A 155 66.27 -25.89 19.69
C LYS A 155 65.58 -24.85 18.83
N GLY A 156 64.63 -24.13 19.41
CA GLY A 156 63.93 -23.02 18.76
C GLY A 156 62.69 -23.44 17.98
N SER A 157 62.17 -22.51 17.17
CA SER A 157 60.96 -22.71 16.37
C SER A 157 61.29 -23.40 15.06
N LEU A 158 60.84 -24.66 14.91
CA LEU A 158 61.09 -25.51 13.75
C LEU A 158 59.88 -25.51 12.81
N ILE A 159 60.13 -25.59 11.51
CA ILE A 159 59.11 -25.71 10.47
C ILE A 159 59.27 -27.09 9.83
N PHE A 160 58.34 -28.01 10.12
CA PHE A 160 58.33 -29.35 9.57
C PHE A 160 57.54 -29.39 8.25
N ASN A 161 58.15 -29.93 7.19
CA ASN A 161 57.48 -30.20 5.92
C ASN A 161 57.30 -31.71 5.75
N PHE A 162 56.09 -32.14 5.39
CA PHE A 162 55.74 -33.54 5.13
C PHE A 162 55.54 -33.74 3.63
N TYR A 163 56.12 -34.81 3.10
CA TYR A 163 56.09 -35.13 1.68
C TYR A 163 55.48 -36.51 1.45
N GLN A 164 54.82 -36.64 0.30
CA GLN A 164 54.34 -37.90 -0.25
C GLN A 164 54.96 -38.13 -1.61
N ARG A 165 55.42 -39.35 -1.86
CA ARG A 165 56.02 -39.76 -3.12
C ARG A 165 55.43 -41.08 -3.60
N PHE A 166 54.98 -41.12 -4.85
CA PHE A 166 54.56 -42.36 -5.52
C PHE A 166 55.75 -42.97 -6.26
N ARG A 167 55.69 -44.28 -6.60
CA ARG A 167 56.77 -44.97 -7.33
C ARG A 167 57.21 -44.25 -8.61
N THR A 168 56.27 -43.59 -9.29
CA THR A 168 56.49 -42.77 -10.48
C THR A 168 55.88 -41.41 -10.25
N GLY A 169 56.69 -40.44 -9.83
CA GLY A 169 56.24 -39.08 -9.58
C GLY A 169 57.27 -38.26 -8.82
N GLU A 170 57.19 -36.94 -8.98
CA GLU A 170 57.93 -36.01 -8.13
C GLU A 170 57.34 -36.02 -6.71
N PRO A 171 58.16 -35.79 -5.68
CA PRO A 171 57.66 -35.68 -4.32
C PRO A 171 56.74 -34.47 -4.16
N GLN A 172 55.56 -34.69 -3.58
CA GLN A 172 54.60 -33.64 -3.30
C GLN A 172 54.64 -33.28 -1.82
N GLN A 173 54.81 -31.99 -1.51
CA GLN A 173 54.61 -31.50 -0.15
C GLN A 173 53.11 -31.55 0.19
N ILE A 174 52.74 -32.38 1.16
CA ILE A 174 51.34 -32.59 1.57
C ILE A 174 50.93 -31.75 2.78
N LYS A 175 51.90 -31.35 3.61
CA LYS A 175 51.62 -30.51 4.79
C LYS A 175 52.85 -29.76 5.28
N ARG A 176 52.62 -28.58 5.88
CA ARG A 176 53.63 -27.77 6.56
C ARG A 176 53.14 -27.42 7.96
N VAL A 177 53.97 -27.61 8.98
CA VAL A 177 53.60 -27.37 10.38
C VAL A 177 54.73 -26.67 11.12
N VAL A 178 54.41 -25.58 11.84
CA VAL A 178 55.37 -24.88 12.70
C VAL A 178 55.22 -25.39 14.12
N SER A 179 56.34 -25.76 14.76
CA SER A 179 56.38 -26.21 16.15
C SER A 179 57.43 -25.44 16.94
N GLN A 180 57.07 -25.02 18.15
CA GLN A 180 58.02 -24.47 19.13
C GLN A 180 58.81 -25.57 19.86
N ARG A 181 58.45 -26.83 19.64
CA ARG A 181 59.13 -28.01 20.19
C ARG A 181 60.00 -28.63 19.11
N ASN A 182 60.91 -29.49 19.55
CA ASN A 182 61.73 -30.31 18.66
C ASN A 182 60.96 -31.45 17.96
N ALA A 183 59.63 -31.48 18.02
CA ALA A 183 58.77 -32.43 17.33
C ALA A 183 57.41 -31.82 17.01
N SER A 184 56.73 -32.38 16.00
CA SER A 184 55.39 -31.99 15.57
C SER A 184 54.55 -33.21 15.21
N GLU A 185 53.35 -33.30 15.78
CA GLU A 185 52.33 -34.31 15.45
C GLU A 185 51.22 -33.68 14.60
N THR A 186 50.78 -34.36 13.54
CA THR A 186 49.71 -33.87 12.67
C THR A 186 48.96 -34.98 11.94
N LYS A 187 47.72 -34.71 11.53
CA LYS A 187 46.94 -35.61 10.67
C LYS A 187 47.22 -35.36 9.19
N LEU A 188 47.48 -36.42 8.43
CA LEU A 188 47.71 -36.40 6.99
C LEU A 188 46.55 -37.13 6.29
N ALA A 189 45.95 -36.49 5.29
CA ALA A 189 44.89 -37.06 4.46
C ALA A 189 45.49 -37.44 3.09
N LEU A 190 45.55 -38.74 2.79
CA LEU A 190 46.11 -39.25 1.53
C LEU A 190 44.98 -39.44 0.51
N ARG A 191 45.01 -38.70 -0.59
CA ARG A 191 43.90 -38.64 -1.57
C ARG A 191 43.94 -39.72 -2.64
N HIS A 192 45.10 -40.33 -2.86
CA HIS A 192 45.30 -41.30 -3.94
C HIS A 192 45.40 -42.72 -3.41
N ILE A 193 44.72 -43.63 -4.10
CA ILE A 193 44.73 -45.07 -3.83
C ILE A 193 46.04 -45.67 -4.34
N GLY A 194 46.61 -46.60 -3.59
CA GLY A 194 47.84 -47.31 -3.96
C GLY A 194 49.01 -47.06 -3.00
N ASP A 195 50.19 -47.48 -3.44
CA ASP A 195 51.42 -47.47 -2.64
C ASP A 195 52.13 -46.12 -2.76
N SER A 196 52.44 -45.51 -1.62
CA SER A 196 53.22 -44.27 -1.55
C SER A 196 54.21 -44.28 -0.38
N HIS A 197 55.24 -43.44 -0.46
CA HIS A 197 56.25 -43.25 0.58
C HIS A 197 56.07 -41.87 1.22
N LEU A 198 56.10 -41.83 2.54
CA LEU A 198 56.06 -40.59 3.33
C LEU A 198 57.40 -40.33 3.99
N TYR A 199 57.82 -39.06 4.01
CA TYR A 199 59.00 -38.58 4.73
C TYR A 199 58.82 -37.10 5.11
N CYS A 200 59.68 -36.59 6.00
CA CYS A 200 59.66 -35.19 6.41
C CYS A 200 61.07 -34.58 6.43
N ASP A 201 61.13 -33.26 6.32
CA ASP A 201 62.30 -32.44 6.64
C ASP A 201 61.88 -31.29 7.58
N TYR A 202 62.85 -30.51 8.06
CA TYR A 202 62.54 -29.25 8.73
C TYR A 202 63.55 -28.14 8.44
N GLY A 203 63.12 -26.91 8.67
CA GLY A 203 63.98 -25.72 8.73
C GLY A 203 63.80 -24.96 10.04
N ILE A 204 64.70 -24.01 10.34
CA ILE A 204 64.62 -23.15 11.53
C ILE A 204 64.03 -21.80 11.13
N ALA A 205 62.91 -21.41 11.75
CA ALA A 205 62.16 -20.22 11.35
C ALA A 205 62.93 -18.90 11.51
N LEU A 206 63.79 -18.81 12.52
CA LEU A 206 64.54 -17.59 12.88
C LEU A 206 65.94 -17.52 12.28
N VAL A 207 66.40 -18.60 11.63
CA VAL A 207 67.73 -18.68 11.00
C VAL A 207 67.55 -19.31 9.60
N PRO A 208 66.96 -18.57 8.64
CA PRO A 208 66.68 -19.10 7.30
C PRO A 208 67.96 -19.49 6.54
N ASP A 209 69.09 -18.86 6.86
CA ASP A 209 70.39 -19.16 6.28
C ASP A 209 70.96 -20.53 6.70
N ALA A 210 70.37 -21.18 7.71
CA ALA A 210 70.75 -22.53 8.14
C ALA A 210 70.31 -23.62 7.14
N GLY A 211 69.47 -23.29 6.16
CA GLY A 211 68.97 -24.23 5.16
C GLY A 211 67.92 -25.20 5.70
N HIS A 212 67.72 -26.31 4.97
CA HIS A 212 66.81 -27.39 5.35
C HIS A 212 67.61 -28.60 5.86
N SER A 213 67.02 -29.35 6.79
CA SER A 213 67.58 -30.62 7.23
C SER A 213 67.60 -31.62 6.07
N ASN A 214 68.40 -32.67 6.22
CA ASN A 214 68.23 -33.88 5.41
C ASN A 214 66.82 -34.47 5.62
N HIS A 215 66.37 -35.31 4.67
CA HIS A 215 65.09 -36.01 4.78
C HIS A 215 65.13 -37.09 5.87
N SER A 216 63.97 -37.35 6.48
CA SER A 216 63.78 -38.43 7.46
C SER A 216 63.87 -39.82 6.82
N ASN A 217 63.69 -40.87 7.65
CA ASN A 217 63.33 -42.19 7.16
C ASN A 217 62.06 -42.14 6.30
N GLU A 218 62.04 -42.91 5.21
CA GLU A 218 60.87 -43.08 4.35
C GLU A 218 60.01 -44.25 4.87
N ILE A 219 58.69 -44.05 4.99
CA ILE A 219 57.74 -45.08 5.40
C ILE A 219 56.76 -45.36 4.26
N GLN A 220 56.63 -46.62 3.85
CA GLN A 220 55.66 -47.05 2.85
C GLN A 220 54.25 -47.15 3.45
N VAL A 221 53.27 -46.52 2.79
CA VAL A 221 51.85 -46.51 3.16
C VAL A 221 51.00 -47.04 2.00
N ILE A 222 50.01 -47.88 2.33
CA ILE A 222 49.11 -48.52 1.35
C ILE A 222 47.68 -48.03 1.58
N VAL A 223 47.09 -47.37 0.59
CA VAL A 223 45.68 -46.94 0.61
C VAL A 223 44.83 -47.93 -0.21
N ARG A 224 43.87 -48.61 0.41
CA ARG A 224 42.97 -49.60 -0.21
C ARG A 224 41.59 -48.99 -0.55
N ALA A 225 41.00 -49.44 -1.66
CA ALA A 225 39.62 -49.12 -2.02
C ALA A 225 38.61 -49.90 -1.16
N LEU A 226 37.51 -49.24 -0.76
CA LEU A 226 36.38 -49.86 -0.05
C LEU A 226 35.22 -50.10 -1.02
N TYR A 227 34.82 -51.36 -1.21
CA TYR A 227 33.63 -51.72 -1.99
C TYR A 227 32.41 -51.88 -1.06
N ILE A 228 31.61 -50.82 -0.97
CA ILE A 228 30.34 -50.77 -0.24
C ILE A 228 29.25 -50.37 -1.25
N SER A 229 28.25 -51.21 -1.46
CA SER A 229 27.16 -50.94 -2.41
C SER A 229 25.78 -51.16 -1.76
N PRO A 230 25.01 -50.09 -1.46
CA PRO A 230 23.63 -50.22 -1.00
C PRO A 230 22.67 -50.56 -2.16
N ILE A 231 21.76 -51.50 -1.90
CA ILE A 231 20.70 -51.93 -2.81
C ILE A 231 19.36 -51.72 -2.11
N MET A 232 18.43 -51.04 -2.77
CA MET A 232 17.09 -50.81 -2.28
C MET A 232 16.06 -51.49 -3.19
N ASN A 233 15.10 -52.18 -2.57
CA ASN A 233 13.96 -52.79 -3.23
C ASN A 233 12.67 -52.34 -2.53
N ILE A 234 11.67 -51.97 -3.31
CA ILE A 234 10.37 -51.53 -2.82
C ILE A 234 9.31 -52.51 -3.30
N LEU A 235 8.51 -53.01 -2.37
CA LEU A 235 7.45 -53.97 -2.61
C LEU A 235 6.10 -53.36 -2.19
N PRO A 236 5.04 -53.43 -3.02
CA PRO A 236 5.06 -53.91 -4.41
C PRO A 236 5.72 -52.89 -5.36
N SER A 237 6.26 -53.37 -6.49
CA SER A 237 6.87 -52.52 -7.53
C SER A 237 5.86 -51.90 -8.51
N SER A 238 4.56 -52.10 -8.28
CA SER A 238 3.45 -51.66 -9.14
C SER A 238 2.87 -50.31 -8.67
N LYS A 239 1.79 -49.83 -9.33
CA LYS A 239 1.07 -48.62 -8.91
C LYS A 239 0.57 -48.77 -7.47
N VAL A 240 1.08 -47.91 -6.59
CA VAL A 240 0.70 -47.84 -5.17
C VAL A 240 -0.45 -46.86 -4.99
N TYR A 241 -1.49 -47.26 -4.27
CA TYR A 241 -2.58 -46.39 -3.88
C TYR A 241 -2.55 -46.07 -2.38
N GLU A 242 -3.19 -44.99 -1.99
CA GLU A 242 -3.41 -44.64 -0.58
C GLU A 242 -4.02 -45.84 0.18
N GLY A 243 -3.41 -46.23 1.31
CA GLY A 243 -3.80 -47.39 2.10
C GLY A 243 -3.08 -48.70 1.77
N ASP A 244 -2.34 -48.78 0.66
CA ASP A 244 -1.51 -49.96 0.36
C ASP A 244 -0.36 -50.09 1.37
N ILE A 245 0.04 -51.32 1.70
CA ILE A 245 1.19 -51.57 2.57
C ILE A 245 2.44 -51.67 1.69
N ILE A 246 3.37 -50.74 1.90
CA ILE A 246 4.68 -50.74 1.24
C ILE A 246 5.71 -51.36 2.18
N GLU A 247 6.59 -52.20 1.62
CA GLU A 247 7.79 -52.70 2.29
C GLU A 247 9.05 -52.23 1.54
N VAL A 248 9.89 -51.47 2.22
CA VAL A 248 11.18 -51.00 1.71
C VAL A 248 12.28 -51.83 2.32
N VAL A 249 13.00 -52.58 1.49
CA VAL A 249 14.13 -53.42 1.88
C VAL A 249 15.41 -52.77 1.36
N CYS A 250 16.27 -52.37 2.28
CA CYS A 250 17.58 -51.77 1.99
C CYS A 250 18.66 -52.72 2.50
N LYS A 251 19.53 -53.18 1.60
CA LYS A 251 20.57 -54.19 1.87
C LYS A 251 21.90 -53.70 1.30
N VAL A 252 22.98 -53.85 2.06
CA VAL A 252 24.32 -53.50 1.60
C VAL A 252 25.09 -54.74 1.18
N VAL A 253 25.69 -54.68 0.00
CA VAL A 253 26.67 -55.65 -0.48
C VAL A 253 28.06 -55.14 -0.10
N SER A 254 28.69 -55.80 0.87
CA SER A 254 30.06 -55.52 1.31
C SER A 254 30.70 -56.78 1.89
N ALA A 255 32.05 -56.84 1.87
CA ALA A 255 32.82 -57.86 2.57
C ALA A 255 33.01 -57.56 4.07
N LEU A 256 32.56 -56.39 4.53
CA LEU A 256 32.67 -55.89 5.91
C LEU A 256 31.45 -56.29 6.74
N ARG A 257 31.64 -56.47 8.06
CA ARG A 257 30.57 -56.95 8.96
C ARG A 257 29.87 -55.84 9.77
N ASP A 258 30.42 -54.62 9.79
CA ASP A 258 29.96 -53.52 10.67
C ASP A 258 29.52 -52.29 9.87
N VAL A 259 28.79 -52.49 8.76
CA VAL A 259 28.26 -51.38 7.95
C VAL A 259 26.89 -50.97 8.45
N GLU A 260 26.75 -49.72 8.86
CA GLU A 260 25.48 -49.15 9.27
C GLU A 260 24.65 -48.75 8.06
N VAL A 261 23.36 -49.04 8.11
CA VAL A 261 22.43 -48.81 7.00
C VAL A 261 21.27 -47.96 7.51
N PHE A 262 20.95 -46.92 6.75
CA PHE A 262 19.92 -45.94 7.05
C PHE A 262 18.91 -45.88 5.91
N LEU A 263 17.62 -45.90 6.25
CA LEU A 263 16.55 -45.53 5.35
C LEU A 263 16.10 -44.11 5.69
N ILE A 264 16.14 -43.21 4.72
CA ILE A 264 15.91 -41.78 4.90
C ILE A 264 14.85 -41.31 3.92
N LYS A 265 13.98 -40.40 4.38
CA LYS A 265 12.97 -39.70 3.58
C LYS A 265 12.85 -38.26 4.06
N ASP A 266 12.84 -37.30 3.15
CA ASP A 266 12.71 -35.87 3.48
C ASP A 266 13.69 -35.40 4.57
N LYS A 267 14.93 -35.89 4.52
CA LYS A 267 16.01 -35.65 5.51
C LYS A 267 15.75 -36.25 6.90
N THR A 268 14.74 -37.10 7.06
CA THR A 268 14.43 -37.81 8.31
C THR A 268 14.82 -39.28 8.21
N VAL A 269 15.44 -39.83 9.26
CA VAL A 269 15.80 -41.25 9.32
C VAL A 269 14.57 -42.06 9.74
N LEU A 270 14.05 -42.88 8.83
CA LEU A 270 12.91 -43.76 9.09
C LEU A 270 13.32 -45.02 9.86
N LYS A 271 14.49 -45.59 9.55
CA LYS A 271 15.02 -46.78 10.21
C LYS A 271 16.54 -46.88 10.07
N LYS A 272 17.19 -47.47 11.08
CA LYS A 272 18.64 -47.79 11.11
C LYS A 272 18.82 -49.28 11.46
N ALA A 273 19.74 -49.97 10.80
CA ALA A 273 20.18 -51.33 11.16
C ALA A 273 21.58 -51.64 10.61
N GLU A 274 22.15 -52.78 10.98
CA GLU A 274 23.41 -53.29 10.42
C GLU A 274 23.14 -54.16 9.19
N ILE A 275 23.91 -53.97 8.11
CA ILE A 275 23.92 -54.74 6.85
C ILE A 275 22.61 -54.69 6.03
N SER A 276 21.44 -54.83 6.65
CA SER A 276 20.15 -54.84 5.99
C SER A 276 19.03 -54.38 6.93
N LEU A 277 18.06 -53.65 6.38
CA LEU A 277 16.81 -53.29 7.05
C LEU A 277 15.60 -53.56 6.15
N SER A 278 14.46 -53.82 6.79
CA SER A 278 13.13 -53.78 6.17
C SER A 278 12.26 -52.80 6.96
N HIS A 279 11.57 -51.90 6.26
CA HIS A 279 10.64 -50.93 6.83
C HIS A 279 9.28 -51.04 6.13
N ARG A 280 8.22 -51.27 6.92
CA ARG A 280 6.85 -51.43 6.43
C ARG A 280 5.98 -50.29 6.92
N PHE A 281 5.26 -49.65 6.02
CA PHE A 281 4.32 -48.58 6.34
C PHE A 281 3.11 -48.58 5.39
N THR A 282 2.05 -47.91 5.80
CA THR A 282 0.84 -47.74 4.99
C THR A 282 0.97 -46.46 4.18
N ALA A 283 0.83 -46.56 2.86
CA ALA A 283 1.01 -45.47 1.91
C ALA A 283 -0.02 -44.34 2.12
N GLN A 284 0.46 -43.11 2.27
CA GLN A 284 -0.35 -41.90 2.31
C GLN A 284 0.00 -40.97 1.14
N GLU A 285 -0.84 -39.98 0.83
CA GLU A 285 -0.58 -39.02 -0.27
C GLU A 285 0.78 -38.33 -0.13
N HIS A 286 1.12 -37.90 1.09
CA HIS A 286 2.39 -37.26 1.41
C HIS A 286 3.59 -38.21 1.37
N ASP A 287 3.37 -39.51 1.18
CA ASP A 287 4.47 -40.44 1.05
C ASP A 287 5.12 -40.42 -0.33
N THR A 288 4.52 -39.75 -1.30
CA THR A 288 5.10 -39.56 -2.63
C THR A 288 6.40 -38.78 -2.54
N GLY A 289 7.48 -39.34 -3.09
CA GLY A 289 8.80 -38.73 -3.02
C GLY A 289 9.93 -39.74 -3.19
N GLU A 290 11.13 -39.28 -2.90
CA GLU A 290 12.35 -40.08 -3.02
C GLU A 290 12.76 -40.68 -1.66
N LEU A 291 12.99 -41.99 -1.66
CA LEU A 291 13.57 -42.72 -0.55
C LEU A 291 15.08 -42.88 -0.77
N VAL A 292 15.86 -42.73 0.29
CA VAL A 292 17.31 -42.87 0.26
C VAL A 292 17.74 -44.03 1.16
N CYS A 293 18.47 -44.97 0.58
CA CYS A 293 19.11 -46.08 1.28
C CYS A 293 20.61 -45.78 1.36
N LYS A 294 21.09 -45.44 2.57
CA LYS A 294 22.45 -44.97 2.81
C LYS A 294 23.23 -45.99 3.65
N ALA A 295 24.43 -46.32 3.19
CA ALA A 295 25.40 -47.18 3.86
C ALA A 295 26.55 -46.32 4.41
N GLU A 296 26.92 -46.53 5.66
CA GLU A 296 27.99 -45.83 6.35
C GLU A 296 28.93 -46.83 7.01
N TRP A 297 30.23 -46.64 6.77
CA TRP A 297 31.29 -47.37 7.45
C TRP A 297 32.43 -46.41 7.77
N ASN A 298 32.64 -46.12 9.06
CA ASN A 298 33.52 -45.05 9.52
C ASN A 298 33.20 -43.73 8.80
N ASN A 299 34.16 -43.17 8.05
CA ASN A 299 33.99 -41.92 7.30
C ASN A 299 33.52 -42.13 5.85
N VAL A 300 33.28 -43.38 5.42
CA VAL A 300 32.86 -43.69 4.06
C VAL A 300 31.35 -43.84 4.01
N GLN A 301 30.72 -43.07 3.13
CA GLN A 301 29.28 -43.09 2.91
C GLN A 301 28.98 -43.37 1.44
N LYS A 302 27.99 -44.23 1.20
CA LYS A 302 27.44 -44.53 -0.14
C LYS A 302 25.92 -44.57 -0.04
N GLU A 303 25.22 -44.15 -1.09
CA GLU A 303 23.76 -44.05 -1.07
C GLU A 303 23.14 -44.45 -2.41
N THR A 304 21.88 -44.87 -2.36
CA THR A 304 21.05 -45.19 -3.53
C THR A 304 19.64 -44.65 -3.32
N TYR A 305 18.97 -44.31 -4.42
CA TYR A 305 17.71 -43.59 -4.43
C TYR A 305 16.63 -44.36 -5.18
N GLN A 306 15.38 -44.27 -4.73
CA GLN A 306 14.23 -44.79 -5.46
C GLN A 306 13.00 -43.95 -5.17
N ALA A 307 12.31 -43.54 -6.23
CA ALA A 307 11.10 -42.75 -6.13
C ALA A 307 9.86 -43.65 -5.97
N ILE A 308 8.94 -43.23 -5.11
CA ILE A 308 7.61 -43.80 -4.98
C ILE A 308 6.56 -42.74 -5.30
N SER A 309 5.48 -43.15 -5.98
CA SER A 309 4.33 -42.32 -6.28
C SER A 309 3.07 -43.00 -5.75
N VAL A 310 2.41 -42.34 -4.80
CA VAL A 310 1.19 -42.84 -4.16
C VAL A 310 0.00 -42.12 -4.78
N SER A 311 -0.84 -42.87 -5.48
CA SER A 311 -2.06 -42.33 -6.10
C SER A 311 -3.22 -42.32 -5.09
N GLU A 312 -3.98 -41.23 -5.05
CA GLU A 312 -5.17 -41.19 -4.21
C GLU A 312 -6.30 -42.09 -4.75
N LEU A 313 -7.12 -42.64 -3.86
CA LEU A 313 -8.26 -43.49 -4.25
C LEU A 313 -9.46 -42.70 -4.77
N PHE A 314 -9.67 -41.50 -4.22
CA PHE A 314 -10.66 -40.53 -4.69
C PHE A 314 -10.20 -39.12 -4.34
N SER A 315 -10.50 -38.15 -5.21
CA SER A 315 -10.15 -36.74 -4.98
C SER A 315 -10.92 -36.12 -3.82
N LYS A 316 -10.40 -35.04 -3.24
CA LYS A 316 -11.17 -34.21 -2.29
C LYS A 316 -12.50 -33.77 -2.92
N PRO A 317 -13.63 -33.87 -2.20
CA PRO A 317 -14.94 -33.57 -2.78
C PRO A 317 -15.11 -32.10 -3.10
N HIS A 318 -15.84 -31.84 -4.18
CA HIS A 318 -16.23 -30.50 -4.61
C HIS A 318 -17.73 -30.29 -4.37
N LEU A 319 -18.06 -29.24 -3.61
CA LEU A 319 -19.44 -28.89 -3.31
C LEU A 319 -19.91 -27.75 -4.24
N THR A 320 -20.88 -28.05 -5.09
CA THR A 320 -21.44 -27.12 -6.08
C THR A 320 -22.80 -26.59 -5.67
N LEU A 321 -23.10 -25.35 -6.05
CA LEU A 321 -24.35 -24.65 -5.76
C LEU A 321 -25.12 -24.31 -7.03
N GLU A 322 -26.36 -24.75 -7.12
CA GLU A 322 -27.23 -24.49 -8.26
C GLU A 322 -28.61 -23.97 -7.80
N PRO A 323 -29.04 -22.76 -8.20
CA PRO A 323 -28.30 -21.75 -8.98
C PRO A 323 -27.25 -21.01 -8.13
N THR A 324 -26.25 -20.38 -8.77
CA THR A 324 -25.19 -19.63 -8.07
C THR A 324 -25.66 -18.30 -7.46
N ASN A 325 -26.67 -17.65 -8.06
CA ASN A 325 -27.27 -16.43 -7.55
C ASN A 325 -28.62 -16.73 -6.91
N ILE A 326 -28.64 -16.76 -5.58
CA ILE A 326 -29.80 -17.16 -4.79
C ILE A 326 -30.41 -15.94 -4.13
N PHE A 327 -31.73 -15.78 -4.25
CA PHE A 327 -32.51 -14.79 -3.51
C PHE A 327 -33.34 -15.44 -2.41
N GLU A 328 -33.72 -14.66 -1.40
CA GLU A 328 -34.65 -15.14 -0.37
C GLU A 328 -35.94 -15.68 -1.00
N GLY A 329 -36.34 -16.88 -0.59
CA GLY A 329 -37.46 -17.64 -1.15
C GLY A 329 -37.09 -18.58 -2.31
N ASP A 330 -35.88 -18.48 -2.86
CA ASP A 330 -35.43 -19.38 -3.93
C ASP A 330 -35.09 -20.78 -3.37
N ARG A 331 -35.33 -21.81 -4.19
CA ARG A 331 -34.83 -23.16 -3.93
C ARG A 331 -33.44 -23.31 -4.51
N PHE A 332 -32.54 -23.90 -3.75
CA PHE A 332 -31.18 -24.19 -4.22
C PHE A 332 -30.84 -25.66 -3.96
N LYS A 333 -29.97 -26.19 -4.81
CA LYS A 333 -29.46 -27.56 -4.74
C LYS A 333 -27.96 -27.50 -4.55
N LEU A 334 -27.49 -28.20 -3.51
CA LEU A 334 -26.10 -28.53 -3.29
C LEU A 334 -25.82 -29.91 -3.87
N THR A 335 -24.74 -30.03 -4.64
CA THR A 335 -24.28 -31.31 -5.19
C THR A 335 -22.83 -31.51 -4.83
N CYS A 336 -22.55 -32.60 -4.12
CA CYS A 336 -21.21 -33.03 -3.74
C CYS A 336 -20.72 -34.09 -4.72
N SER A 337 -19.57 -33.86 -5.33
CA SER A 337 -18.98 -34.78 -6.31
C SER A 337 -17.47 -34.88 -6.15
N VAL A 338 -16.88 -35.91 -6.75
CA VAL A 338 -15.43 -36.12 -6.85
C VAL A 338 -15.04 -36.22 -8.32
N SER A 339 -13.86 -35.70 -8.68
CA SER A 339 -13.35 -35.73 -10.05
C SER A 339 -12.49 -36.96 -10.35
N ILE A 340 -11.80 -37.48 -9.34
CA ILE A 340 -10.98 -38.70 -9.43
C ILE A 340 -11.60 -39.76 -8.53
N TYR A 341 -11.74 -40.97 -9.05
CA TYR A 341 -12.29 -42.12 -8.36
C TYR A 341 -11.77 -43.43 -8.99
N VAL A 342 -11.28 -44.36 -8.16
CA VAL A 342 -10.70 -45.64 -8.62
C VAL A 342 -11.69 -46.80 -8.34
N PRO A 343 -12.54 -47.19 -9.31
CA PRO A 343 -13.60 -48.18 -9.12
C PRO A 343 -13.10 -49.59 -8.77
N GLU A 344 -11.86 -49.92 -9.14
CA GLU A 344 -11.25 -51.22 -8.87
C GLU A 344 -10.95 -51.43 -7.37
N ARG A 345 -10.80 -50.33 -6.61
CA ARG A 345 -10.39 -50.35 -5.18
C ARG A 345 -11.49 -49.88 -4.23
N ILE A 346 -12.39 -49.02 -4.70
CA ILE A 346 -13.56 -48.54 -3.95
C ILE A 346 -14.79 -48.83 -4.80
N ARG A 347 -15.84 -49.38 -4.20
CA ARG A 347 -17.13 -49.55 -4.88
C ARG A 347 -18.01 -48.33 -4.66
N ASN A 348 -18.86 -47.97 -5.62
CA ASN A 348 -19.63 -46.73 -5.55
C ASN A 348 -20.59 -46.74 -4.35
N GLU A 349 -21.12 -47.92 -4.02
CA GLU A 349 -22.03 -48.13 -2.88
C GLU A 349 -21.34 -47.97 -1.52
N THR A 350 -20.01 -47.95 -1.48
CA THR A 350 -19.22 -47.72 -0.25
C THR A 350 -18.90 -46.25 0.01
N LEU A 351 -19.21 -45.36 -0.95
CA LEU A 351 -19.06 -43.92 -0.76
C LEU A 351 -20.24 -43.38 0.05
N GLN A 352 -19.98 -43.06 1.31
CA GLN A 352 -20.96 -42.44 2.20
C GLN A 352 -20.78 -40.92 2.16
N PHE A 353 -21.77 -40.25 1.56
CA PHE A 353 -21.81 -38.80 1.49
C PHE A 353 -22.47 -38.22 2.74
N ALA A 354 -22.00 -37.06 3.16
CA ALA A 354 -22.67 -36.28 4.19
C ALA A 354 -22.45 -34.78 3.96
N ILE A 355 -23.54 -34.02 3.91
CA ILE A 355 -23.49 -32.56 3.79
C ILE A 355 -23.72 -31.95 5.18
N TYR A 356 -22.89 -30.98 5.52
CA TYR A 356 -22.90 -30.26 6.78
C TYR A 356 -23.21 -28.79 6.52
N LYS A 357 -23.93 -28.19 7.45
CA LYS A 357 -24.17 -26.75 7.55
C LYS A 357 -23.73 -26.29 8.94
N ASP A 358 -22.78 -25.37 9.01
CA ASP A 358 -22.23 -24.86 10.26
C ASP A 358 -21.78 -25.98 11.21
N LYS A 359 -21.14 -27.02 10.64
CA LYS A 359 -20.71 -28.28 11.29
C LYS A 359 -21.83 -29.22 11.73
N LEU A 360 -23.11 -28.86 11.56
CA LEU A 360 -24.24 -29.75 11.78
C LEU A 360 -24.53 -30.56 10.51
N LYS A 361 -24.61 -31.90 10.63
CA LYS A 361 -24.96 -32.75 9.50
C LYS A 361 -26.44 -32.54 9.11
N ILE A 362 -26.68 -32.20 7.85
CA ILE A 362 -28.03 -31.89 7.32
C ILE A 362 -28.50 -32.88 6.24
N SER A 363 -27.59 -33.64 5.62
CA SER A 363 -27.93 -34.69 4.64
C SER A 363 -26.92 -35.83 4.72
N ASN A 364 -27.38 -37.06 4.43
CA ASN A 364 -26.53 -38.25 4.23
C ASN A 364 -26.42 -38.63 2.73
N GLU A 365 -26.87 -37.75 1.84
CA GLU A 365 -26.83 -37.96 0.40
C GLU A 365 -25.81 -37.04 -0.25
N ALA A 366 -25.43 -37.36 -1.50
CA ALA A 366 -24.57 -36.50 -2.32
C ALA A 366 -25.25 -35.17 -2.69
N THR A 367 -26.57 -35.08 -2.55
CA THR A 367 -27.32 -33.85 -2.85
C THR A 367 -28.15 -33.37 -1.67
N TYR A 368 -28.38 -32.07 -1.61
CA TYR A 368 -29.27 -31.45 -0.64
C TYR A 368 -30.02 -30.29 -1.28
N THR A 369 -31.34 -30.27 -1.15
CA THR A 369 -32.17 -29.15 -1.62
C THR A 369 -32.62 -28.33 -0.42
N GLY A 370 -32.27 -27.05 -0.42
CA GLY A 370 -32.62 -26.09 0.63
C GLY A 370 -33.51 -24.96 0.10
N LEU A 371 -34.15 -24.26 1.04
CA LEU A 371 -34.83 -23.00 0.76
C LEU A 371 -33.96 -21.85 1.29
N ALA A 372 -33.74 -20.85 0.45
CA ALA A 372 -32.97 -19.66 0.79
C ALA A 372 -33.77 -18.76 1.72
N GLN A 373 -33.52 -18.88 3.02
CA GLN A 373 -34.08 -18.03 4.07
C GLN A 373 -32.92 -17.49 4.92
N PRO A 374 -33.14 -16.54 5.84
CA PRO A 374 -32.11 -16.11 6.78
C PRO A 374 -31.47 -17.30 7.53
N ASN A 375 -32.28 -18.32 7.85
CA ASN A 375 -31.83 -19.57 8.47
C ASN A 375 -31.08 -20.51 7.51
N GLY A 376 -31.13 -20.26 6.21
CA GLY A 376 -30.34 -20.95 5.18
C GLY A 376 -28.95 -20.35 5.00
N HIS A 377 -28.66 -19.22 5.63
CA HIS A 377 -27.30 -18.67 5.63
C HIS A 377 -26.41 -19.56 6.48
N GLY A 378 -25.19 -19.78 6.00
CA GLY A 378 -24.22 -20.59 6.72
C GLY A 378 -23.10 -21.10 5.84
N ASN A 379 -22.22 -21.86 6.50
CA ASN A 379 -21.05 -22.47 5.91
C ASN A 379 -21.35 -23.94 5.62
N TYR A 380 -21.36 -24.29 4.33
CA TYR A 380 -21.67 -25.65 3.89
C TYR A 380 -20.39 -26.40 3.54
N THR A 381 -20.27 -27.63 4.01
CA THR A 381 -19.20 -28.56 3.60
C THR A 381 -19.79 -29.92 3.27
N CYS A 382 -19.08 -30.70 2.46
CA CYS A 382 -19.40 -32.09 2.21
C CYS A 382 -18.24 -32.97 2.66
N LYS A 383 -18.56 -34.08 3.34
CA LYS A 383 -17.62 -35.14 3.68
C LYS A 383 -18.00 -36.40 2.93
N ILE A 384 -17.00 -37.06 2.39
CA ILE A 384 -17.14 -38.39 1.81
C ILE A 384 -16.30 -39.33 2.65
N GLN A 385 -16.95 -40.38 3.14
CA GLN A 385 -16.30 -41.49 3.81
C GLN A 385 -16.32 -42.70 2.87
N ALA A 386 -15.14 -43.29 2.65
CA ALA A 386 -14.97 -44.51 1.88
C ALA A 386 -14.19 -45.53 2.70
N SER A 387 -14.37 -46.81 2.38
CA SER A 387 -13.58 -47.89 3.00
C SER A 387 -12.96 -48.75 1.92
N SER A 388 -11.64 -48.97 2.00
CA SER A 388 -10.90 -49.88 1.11
C SER A 388 -9.93 -50.71 1.93
N LEU A 389 -9.87 -52.02 1.67
CA LEU A 389 -8.95 -52.98 2.32
C LEU A 389 -8.87 -52.88 3.85
N GLY A 390 -9.98 -52.54 4.52
CA GLY A 390 -10.05 -52.43 5.99
C GLY A 390 -9.66 -51.05 6.57
N HIS A 391 -9.23 -50.11 5.73
CA HIS A 391 -8.97 -48.72 6.10
C HIS A 391 -10.15 -47.81 5.72
N SER A 392 -10.47 -46.83 6.57
CA SER A 392 -11.51 -45.82 6.30
C SER A 392 -10.86 -44.48 5.98
N PHE A 393 -11.27 -43.90 4.86
CA PHE A 393 -10.77 -42.64 4.33
C PHE A 393 -11.88 -41.60 4.38
N VAL A 394 -11.60 -40.44 4.95
CA VAL A 394 -12.55 -39.33 5.03
C VAL A 394 -11.92 -38.10 4.41
N LYS A 395 -12.51 -37.58 3.33
CA LYS A 395 -12.11 -36.32 2.72
C LYS A 395 -13.25 -35.30 2.82
N GLU A 396 -12.90 -34.05 3.12
CA GLU A 396 -13.84 -32.93 3.28
C GLU A 396 -13.63 -31.90 2.15
N SER A 397 -14.73 -31.30 1.70
CA SER A 397 -14.73 -30.27 0.68
C SER A 397 -14.28 -28.93 1.23
N GLN A 398 -13.93 -28.01 0.34
CA GLN A 398 -13.84 -26.61 0.72
C GLN A 398 -15.19 -26.09 1.25
N THR A 399 -15.12 -25.08 2.12
CA THR A 399 -16.32 -24.46 2.71
C THR A 399 -16.98 -23.51 1.72
N LEU A 400 -18.25 -23.80 1.40
CA LEU A 400 -19.10 -22.95 0.56
C LEU A 400 -20.00 -22.07 1.43
N VAL A 401 -19.79 -20.76 1.39
CA VAL A 401 -20.60 -19.79 2.14
C VAL A 401 -21.81 -19.38 1.34
N ILE A 402 -23.01 -19.73 1.82
CA ILE A 402 -24.27 -19.34 1.17
C ILE A 402 -24.87 -18.17 1.93
N LYS A 403 -25.14 -17.07 1.20
CA LYS A 403 -25.88 -15.90 1.69
C LYS A 403 -26.92 -15.55 0.64
N ALA A 404 -28.20 -15.62 1.02
CA ALA A 404 -29.29 -15.26 0.14
C ALA A 404 -29.33 -13.74 -0.06
N LYS A 405 -29.55 -13.33 -1.30
CA LYS A 405 -29.77 -11.93 -1.67
C LYS A 405 -31.23 -11.55 -1.39
N VAL A 406 -31.48 -10.31 -1.00
CA VAL A 406 -32.83 -9.81 -0.74
C VAL A 406 -33.44 -9.35 -2.07
N PRO A 407 -34.65 -9.82 -2.45
CA PRO A 407 -35.37 -9.31 -3.62
C PRO A 407 -35.65 -7.81 -3.50
N VAL A 408 -35.60 -7.10 -4.63
CA VAL A 408 -35.90 -5.66 -4.66
C VAL A 408 -37.38 -5.40 -4.37
N SER A 409 -37.67 -4.46 -3.47
CA SER A 409 -39.05 -4.04 -3.21
C SER A 409 -39.59 -3.09 -4.28
N LYS A 410 -40.90 -2.82 -4.21
CA LYS A 410 -41.57 -1.87 -5.10
C LYS A 410 -40.86 -0.51 -5.06
N PRO A 411 -40.40 0.02 -6.21
CA PRO A 411 -39.71 1.29 -6.22
C PRO A 411 -40.64 2.45 -5.89
N VAL A 412 -40.12 3.42 -5.16
CA VAL A 412 -40.75 4.70 -4.85
C VAL A 412 -40.16 5.77 -5.77
N LEU A 413 -41.04 6.46 -6.49
CA LEU A 413 -40.68 7.55 -7.39
C LEU A 413 -41.02 8.90 -6.75
N SER A 414 -40.07 9.83 -6.76
CA SER A 414 -40.22 11.14 -6.12
C SER A 414 -39.52 12.24 -6.93
N VAL A 415 -40.02 13.48 -6.84
CA VAL A 415 -39.32 14.66 -7.38
C VAL A 415 -38.24 15.08 -6.40
N VAL A 416 -37.01 15.27 -6.88
CA VAL A 416 -35.90 15.76 -6.06
C VAL A 416 -36.26 17.13 -5.48
N GLY A 417 -36.25 17.26 -4.15
CA GLY A 417 -36.64 18.49 -3.45
C GLY A 417 -38.16 18.70 -3.28
N HIS A 418 -38.99 17.73 -3.68
CA HIS A 418 -40.45 17.73 -3.49
C HIS A 418 -41.23 18.90 -4.11
N MET A 419 -40.57 19.76 -4.89
CA MET A 419 -41.18 20.94 -5.52
C MET A 419 -40.93 20.89 -7.02
N LEU A 420 -41.99 21.11 -7.81
CA LEU A 420 -41.94 21.11 -9.26
C LEU A 420 -42.54 22.40 -9.80
N VAL A 421 -41.81 23.09 -10.67
CA VAL A 421 -42.30 24.28 -11.39
C VAL A 421 -42.68 23.87 -12.80
N LEU A 422 -43.95 24.07 -13.19
CA LEU A 422 -44.39 23.76 -14.56
C LEU A 422 -43.60 24.60 -15.58
N GLY A 423 -43.24 23.99 -16.70
CA GLY A 423 -42.41 24.64 -17.73
C GLY A 423 -40.89 24.60 -17.47
N LYS A 424 -40.41 24.09 -16.33
CA LYS A 424 -38.98 23.94 -16.03
C LYS A 424 -38.55 22.46 -15.96
N PRO A 425 -37.29 22.13 -16.33
CA PRO A 425 -36.76 20.78 -16.15
C PRO A 425 -36.64 20.44 -14.67
N PHE A 426 -36.74 19.15 -14.34
CA PHE A 426 -36.70 18.65 -12.96
C PHE A 426 -36.04 17.28 -12.91
N GLN A 427 -35.73 16.80 -11.70
CA GLN A 427 -35.12 15.49 -11.49
C GLN A 427 -36.08 14.55 -10.76
N LEU A 428 -36.08 13.30 -11.19
CA LEU A 428 -36.82 12.22 -10.54
C LEU A 428 -35.84 11.29 -9.83
N LEU A 429 -36.08 11.04 -8.54
CA LEU A 429 -35.38 10.03 -7.77
C LEU A 429 -36.25 8.78 -7.70
N CYS A 430 -35.69 7.66 -8.17
CA CYS A 430 -36.24 6.34 -7.96
C CYS A 430 -35.37 5.57 -6.95
N HIS A 431 -36.00 4.94 -5.97
CA HIS A 431 -35.31 4.09 -4.99
C HIS A 431 -36.23 2.98 -4.51
N SER A 432 -35.68 1.95 -3.87
CA SER A 432 -36.43 0.87 -3.23
C SER A 432 -35.97 0.74 -1.78
N ASP A 433 -36.90 0.46 -0.86
CA ASP A 433 -36.59 0.34 0.57
C ASP A 433 -35.78 -0.92 0.91
N SER A 434 -35.87 -1.96 0.07
CA SER A 434 -35.16 -3.22 0.23
C SER A 434 -34.67 -3.75 -1.11
N GLY A 435 -33.59 -4.51 -1.07
CA GLY A 435 -32.99 -5.15 -2.24
C GLY A 435 -31.47 -5.21 -2.11
N THR A 436 -30.88 -6.36 -2.42
CA THR A 436 -29.42 -6.48 -2.51
C THR A 436 -28.94 -5.97 -3.86
N LEU A 437 -27.83 -5.22 -3.84
CA LEU A 437 -27.14 -4.70 -5.01
C LEU A 437 -26.52 -5.84 -5.84
N PRO A 438 -26.35 -5.68 -7.16
CA PRO A 438 -26.72 -4.51 -7.95
C PRO A 438 -28.22 -4.43 -8.25
N ILE A 439 -28.78 -3.22 -8.25
CA ILE A 439 -30.19 -2.97 -8.59
C ILE A 439 -30.25 -2.11 -9.85
N GLU A 440 -30.97 -2.58 -10.85
CA GLU A 440 -31.27 -1.84 -12.06
C GLU A 440 -32.60 -1.08 -11.92
N TYR A 441 -32.54 0.22 -12.11
CA TYR A 441 -33.69 1.11 -12.19
C TYR A 441 -33.90 1.59 -13.63
N THR A 442 -35.11 1.46 -14.15
CA THR A 442 -35.51 1.95 -15.48
C THR A 442 -36.64 2.95 -15.35
N LEU A 443 -36.44 4.18 -15.81
CA LEU A 443 -37.48 5.20 -15.83
C LEU A 443 -38.19 5.20 -17.19
N HIS A 444 -39.51 5.07 -17.15
CA HIS A 444 -40.41 5.24 -18.28
C HIS A 444 -41.19 6.55 -18.11
N GLY A 445 -41.32 7.33 -19.17
CA GLY A 445 -42.03 8.61 -19.16
C GLY A 445 -42.68 8.93 -20.52
N PRO A 446 -43.59 9.92 -20.57
CA PRO A 446 -44.30 10.26 -21.80
C PRO A 446 -43.35 10.76 -22.90
N GLY A 447 -43.43 10.15 -24.09
CA GLY A 447 -42.66 10.58 -25.26
C GLY A 447 -41.14 10.38 -25.16
N ARG A 448 -40.66 9.53 -24.23
CA ARG A 448 -39.24 9.28 -24.00
C ARG A 448 -38.90 7.79 -24.12
N LEU A 449 -37.70 7.51 -24.62
CA LEU A 449 -37.10 6.19 -24.50
C LEU A 449 -36.80 5.90 -23.03
N PRO A 450 -36.95 4.64 -22.57
CA PRO A 450 -36.64 4.28 -21.19
C PRO A 450 -35.17 4.53 -20.86
N GLU A 451 -34.90 5.24 -19.77
CA GLU A 451 -33.53 5.50 -19.28
C GLU A 451 -33.20 4.49 -18.17
N ARG A 452 -32.03 3.84 -18.26
CA ARG A 452 -31.61 2.78 -17.34
C ARG A 452 -30.42 3.24 -16.49
N LYS A 453 -30.44 2.92 -15.20
CA LYS A 453 -29.33 3.13 -14.26
C LYS A 453 -29.17 1.92 -13.36
N VAL A 454 -27.95 1.38 -13.29
CA VAL A 454 -27.60 0.26 -12.41
C VAL A 454 -26.83 0.83 -11.21
N LEU A 455 -27.33 0.57 -10.01
CA LEU A 455 -26.64 0.93 -8.77
C LEU A 455 -25.83 -0.27 -8.29
N ASN A 456 -24.54 -0.06 -8.08
CA ASN A 456 -23.63 -1.11 -7.60
C ASN A 456 -23.21 -0.89 -6.14
N ASN A 457 -23.21 0.37 -5.67
CA ASN A 457 -22.67 0.74 -4.36
C ASN A 457 -23.72 1.35 -3.43
N THR A 458 -23.54 1.14 -2.13
CA THR A 458 -24.36 1.77 -1.08
C THR A 458 -24.03 3.26 -0.99
N GLY A 459 -24.91 4.12 -1.51
CA GLY A 459 -24.74 5.58 -1.52
C GLY A 459 -25.06 6.20 -2.88
N GLU A 460 -25.01 5.42 -3.95
CA GLU A 460 -25.49 5.86 -5.26
C GLU A 460 -27.02 6.01 -5.25
N ARG A 461 -27.54 6.94 -6.06
CA ARG A 461 -28.97 7.22 -6.17
C ARG A 461 -29.39 7.19 -7.64
N ALA A 462 -30.49 6.50 -7.96
CA ALA A 462 -31.04 6.49 -9.31
C ALA A 462 -31.84 7.78 -9.56
N ILE A 463 -31.11 8.85 -9.87
CA ILE A 463 -31.65 10.17 -10.22
C ILE A 463 -31.69 10.31 -11.74
N PHE A 464 -32.83 10.70 -12.29
CA PHE A 464 -33.07 10.84 -13.73
C PHE A 464 -33.41 12.29 -14.09
N ASN A 465 -32.78 12.81 -15.15
CA ASN A 465 -33.00 14.18 -15.61
C ASN A 465 -34.23 14.25 -16.53
N THR A 466 -35.24 14.99 -16.12
CA THR A 466 -36.54 15.09 -16.80
C THR A 466 -36.75 16.48 -17.42
N SER A 467 -37.26 16.49 -18.64
CA SER A 467 -37.63 17.73 -19.35
C SER A 467 -38.83 18.41 -18.70
N ALA A 468 -39.04 19.68 -19.04
CA ALA A 468 -40.19 20.43 -18.58
C ALA A 468 -41.52 19.76 -18.97
N ILE A 469 -42.48 19.79 -18.05
CA ILE A 469 -43.88 19.38 -18.29
C ILE A 469 -44.78 20.61 -18.23
N THR A 470 -45.84 20.61 -19.03
CA THR A 470 -46.82 21.71 -19.12
C THR A 470 -48.08 21.44 -18.29
N SER A 471 -48.41 20.17 -18.06
CA SER A 471 -49.56 19.75 -17.26
C SER A 471 -49.11 18.93 -16.06
N SER A 472 -49.73 19.17 -14.90
CA SER A 472 -49.53 18.34 -13.70
C SER A 472 -49.94 16.88 -13.93
N SER A 473 -50.91 16.62 -14.81
CA SER A 473 -51.37 15.26 -15.13
C SER A 473 -50.27 14.36 -15.69
N ASP A 474 -49.25 14.94 -16.33
CA ASP A 474 -48.14 14.19 -16.92
C ASP A 474 -47.27 13.51 -15.86
N LEU A 475 -47.32 13.96 -14.59
CA LEU A 475 -46.58 13.32 -13.50
C LEU A 475 -47.02 11.87 -13.24
N ASN A 476 -48.29 11.54 -13.49
CA ASN A 476 -48.79 10.18 -13.32
C ASN A 476 -48.39 9.23 -14.46
N ARG A 477 -47.78 9.76 -15.52
CA ARG A 477 -47.33 8.97 -16.67
C ARG A 477 -45.90 8.45 -16.50
N PHE A 478 -45.20 8.88 -15.45
CA PHE A 478 -43.89 8.36 -15.11
C PHE A 478 -44.02 7.08 -14.30
N LEU A 479 -43.28 6.05 -14.71
CA LEU A 479 -43.18 4.76 -14.05
C LEU A 479 -41.71 4.42 -13.88
N CYS A 480 -41.33 3.94 -12.70
CA CYS A 480 -40.01 3.40 -12.47
C CYS A 480 -40.10 1.89 -12.27
N HIS A 481 -39.23 1.16 -12.95
CA HIS A 481 -39.06 -0.27 -12.82
C HIS A 481 -37.78 -0.54 -12.06
N ALA A 482 -37.82 -1.45 -11.08
CA ALA A 482 -36.66 -1.90 -10.34
C ALA A 482 -36.49 -3.41 -10.50
N LYS A 483 -35.26 -3.87 -10.74
CA LYS A 483 -34.93 -5.28 -10.91
C LYS A 483 -33.54 -5.57 -10.36
N ASN A 484 -33.42 -6.63 -9.55
CA ASN A 484 -32.14 -7.12 -9.07
C ASN A 484 -31.91 -8.62 -9.32
N LYS A 485 -32.94 -9.34 -9.78
CA LYS A 485 -32.87 -10.76 -10.16
C LYS A 485 -33.04 -10.93 -11.66
N GLN A 486 -32.06 -11.56 -12.32
CA GLN A 486 -32.12 -11.90 -13.74
C GLN A 486 -33.30 -12.88 -14.01
N GLY A 487 -33.99 -12.73 -15.13
CA GLY A 487 -35.13 -13.59 -15.50
C GLY A 487 -36.49 -13.23 -14.88
N ASN A 488 -36.52 -12.55 -13.72
CA ASN A 488 -37.79 -12.10 -13.13
C ASN A 488 -38.35 -10.84 -13.82
N PRO A 489 -39.68 -10.64 -13.84
CA PRO A 489 -40.28 -9.39 -14.27
C PRO A 489 -39.85 -8.26 -13.31
N PRO A 490 -39.62 -7.03 -13.82
CA PRO A 490 -39.29 -5.91 -12.97
C PRO A 490 -40.45 -5.54 -12.06
N VAL A 491 -40.13 -5.03 -10.87
CA VAL A 491 -41.12 -4.50 -9.93
C VAL A 491 -41.40 -3.04 -10.30
N ILE A 492 -42.67 -2.69 -10.43
CA ILE A 492 -43.12 -1.40 -10.95
C ILE A 492 -43.51 -0.46 -9.80
N SER A 493 -43.18 0.82 -9.93
CA SER A 493 -43.50 1.86 -8.95
C SER A 493 -44.99 2.13 -8.86
N GLY A 494 -45.47 2.49 -7.66
CA GLY A 494 -46.85 2.94 -7.45
C GLY A 494 -47.11 4.38 -7.96
N GLN A 495 -48.36 4.71 -8.28
CA GLN A 495 -48.79 6.06 -8.66
C GLN A 495 -48.90 6.97 -7.43
N GLN A 496 -47.86 7.74 -7.11
CA GLN A 496 -47.86 8.62 -5.93
C GLN A 496 -47.32 10.04 -6.16
N LEU A 497 -46.73 10.33 -7.32
CA LEU A 497 -46.03 11.60 -7.59
C LEU A 497 -46.89 12.85 -7.38
N LEU A 498 -48.16 12.84 -7.82
CA LEU A 498 -49.06 13.98 -7.64
C LEU A 498 -49.38 14.30 -6.18
N ARG A 499 -49.36 13.29 -5.30
CA ARG A 499 -49.70 13.47 -3.87
C ARG A 499 -48.49 13.93 -3.05
N SER A 500 -47.29 13.54 -3.46
CA SER A 500 -46.04 13.81 -2.74
C SER A 500 -45.25 15.02 -3.26
N THR A 501 -45.73 15.68 -4.31
CA THR A 501 -45.04 16.82 -4.96
C THR A 501 -45.85 18.10 -4.84
N LYS A 502 -45.19 19.17 -4.39
CA LYS A 502 -45.73 20.54 -4.42
C LYS A 502 -45.56 21.11 -5.83
N ILE A 503 -46.67 21.30 -6.55
CA ILE A 503 -46.66 21.80 -7.93
C ILE A 503 -46.86 23.32 -7.92
N ILE A 504 -45.95 24.03 -8.57
CA ILE A 504 -45.97 25.48 -8.75
C ILE A 504 -46.24 25.78 -10.23
N GLU A 505 -47.42 26.33 -10.52
CA GLU A 505 -47.76 26.90 -11.81
C GLU A 505 -47.22 28.35 -11.87
N PRO A 506 -46.39 28.71 -12.86
CA PRO A 506 -45.93 30.07 -13.06
C PRO A 506 -47.08 31.05 -13.29
N VAL A 507 -46.87 32.32 -12.92
CA VAL A 507 -47.88 33.36 -13.15
C VAL A 507 -48.04 33.66 -14.64
N SER A 508 -49.28 33.76 -15.10
CA SER A 508 -49.58 34.28 -16.45
C SER A 508 -49.34 35.79 -16.52
N VAL A 509 -49.28 36.34 -17.73
CA VAL A 509 -49.21 37.80 -17.95
C VAL A 509 -50.38 38.51 -17.22
N PRO A 510 -50.10 39.48 -16.33
CA PRO A 510 -51.15 40.15 -15.57
C PRO A 510 -51.94 41.17 -16.41
N LEU A 511 -53.20 41.35 -16.06
CA LEU A 511 -54.11 42.34 -16.59
C LEU A 511 -54.37 43.42 -15.52
N LEU A 512 -54.07 44.67 -15.89
CA LEU A 512 -54.32 45.86 -15.08
C LEU A 512 -55.64 46.54 -15.51
N THR A 513 -56.54 46.79 -14.57
CA THR A 513 -57.81 47.52 -14.79
C THR A 513 -58.03 48.58 -13.71
N THR A 514 -58.88 49.58 -14.00
CA THR A 514 -59.14 50.70 -13.10
C THR A 514 -60.62 50.81 -12.75
N VAL A 515 -60.91 51.26 -11.53
CA VAL A 515 -62.26 51.62 -11.07
C VAL A 515 -62.20 53.00 -10.38
N PRO A 516 -62.98 54.02 -10.81
CA PRO A 516 -63.89 54.03 -11.98
C PRO A 516 -63.14 53.89 -13.32
N ASN A 517 -63.88 53.77 -14.43
CA ASN A 517 -63.29 53.60 -15.76
C ASN A 517 -62.37 54.78 -16.09
N ILE A 518 -61.33 54.55 -16.90
CA ILE A 518 -60.27 55.50 -17.25
C ILE A 518 -60.84 56.86 -17.70
N ASP A 519 -61.96 56.85 -18.42
CA ASP A 519 -62.61 58.05 -18.96
C ASP A 519 -63.42 58.85 -17.92
N GLU A 520 -63.64 58.33 -16.72
CA GLU A 520 -64.52 58.92 -15.70
C GLU A 520 -63.75 59.54 -14.52
N ILE A 521 -62.42 59.42 -14.50
CA ILE A 521 -61.58 59.83 -13.38
C ILE A 521 -61.46 61.37 -13.30
N SER A 522 -61.95 61.94 -12.19
CA SER A 522 -61.89 63.37 -11.89
C SER A 522 -61.11 63.65 -10.61
N GLU A 523 -60.53 64.85 -10.49
CA GLU A 523 -59.81 65.27 -9.29
C GLU A 523 -60.66 65.12 -8.02
N GLY A 524 -60.07 64.59 -6.96
CA GLY A 524 -60.74 64.35 -5.67
C GLY A 524 -61.43 62.99 -5.52
N GLN A 525 -61.46 62.16 -6.57
CA GLN A 525 -61.97 60.79 -6.48
C GLN A 525 -60.85 59.80 -6.10
N ASP A 526 -61.24 58.67 -5.53
CA ASP A 526 -60.34 57.54 -5.28
C ASP A 526 -60.34 56.61 -6.51
N VAL A 527 -59.15 56.19 -6.95
CA VAL A 527 -58.98 55.28 -8.08
C VAL A 527 -58.35 53.99 -7.61
N THR A 528 -58.98 52.87 -7.91
CA THR A 528 -58.47 51.53 -7.58
C THR A 528 -57.87 50.87 -8.82
N LEU A 529 -56.60 50.46 -8.73
CA LEU A 529 -55.87 49.70 -9.73
C LEU A 529 -55.92 48.21 -9.39
N TYR A 530 -56.71 47.45 -10.14
CA TYR A 530 -56.77 45.99 -10.01
C TYR A 530 -55.74 45.33 -10.92
N CYS A 531 -54.83 44.55 -10.33
CA CYS A 531 -53.93 43.68 -11.07
C CYS A 531 -54.39 42.23 -10.89
N SER A 532 -54.61 41.51 -11.98
CA SER A 532 -55.11 40.13 -11.95
C SER A 532 -54.36 39.23 -12.93
N VAL A 533 -54.20 37.96 -12.59
CA VAL A 533 -53.61 36.93 -13.47
C VAL A 533 -54.62 35.83 -13.73
N LEU A 534 -54.52 35.17 -14.88
CA LEU A 534 -55.39 34.04 -15.25
C LEU A 534 -54.95 32.73 -14.59
N LYS A 535 -53.63 32.53 -14.47
CA LYS A 535 -53.01 31.30 -13.93
C LYS A 535 -51.84 31.64 -13.01
N GLY A 536 -51.55 30.77 -12.05
CA GLY A 536 -50.42 30.88 -11.14
C GLY A 536 -50.74 30.35 -9.74
N THR A 537 -49.79 29.67 -9.11
CA THR A 537 -49.95 29.15 -7.74
C THR A 537 -49.77 30.28 -6.70
N PRO A 538 -50.76 30.55 -5.82
CA PRO A 538 -50.62 31.50 -4.71
C PRO A 538 -49.63 31.03 -3.62
N PRO A 539 -49.06 31.94 -2.82
CA PRO A 539 -49.29 33.38 -2.81
C PRO A 539 -48.59 34.10 -3.99
N ILE A 540 -49.28 35.07 -4.59
CA ILE A 540 -48.78 35.87 -5.72
C ILE A 540 -48.49 37.28 -5.23
N THR A 541 -47.28 37.76 -5.50
CA THR A 541 -46.87 39.13 -5.20
C THR A 541 -47.17 40.02 -6.38
N PHE A 542 -48.01 41.02 -6.15
CA PHE A 542 -48.40 42.04 -7.12
C PHE A 542 -47.73 43.36 -6.75
N THR A 543 -47.05 43.99 -7.70
CA THR A 543 -46.38 45.28 -7.50
C THR A 543 -46.81 46.26 -8.57
N TRP A 544 -47.25 47.45 -8.18
CA TRP A 544 -47.69 48.50 -9.12
C TRP A 544 -46.60 49.53 -9.30
N TYR A 545 -46.50 50.05 -10.51
CA TYR A 545 -45.50 51.02 -10.90
C TYR A 545 -46.14 52.16 -11.69
N HIS A 546 -45.59 53.36 -11.53
CA HIS A 546 -45.86 54.49 -12.40
C HIS A 546 -44.77 54.56 -13.48
N THR A 547 -45.15 54.81 -14.73
CA THR A 547 -44.22 54.75 -15.88
C THR A 547 -43.11 55.79 -15.83
N GLU A 548 -43.36 56.94 -15.18
CA GLU A 548 -42.41 58.05 -15.15
C GLU A 548 -41.41 57.92 -13.99
N THR A 549 -41.89 57.52 -12.80
CA THR A 549 -41.01 57.39 -11.61
C THR A 549 -40.31 56.04 -11.59
N LYS A 550 -40.91 54.99 -12.17
CA LYS A 550 -40.42 53.59 -12.19
C LYS A 550 -40.18 52.96 -10.81
N GLU A 551 -40.52 53.66 -9.73
CA GLU A 551 -40.50 53.15 -8.37
C GLU A 551 -41.77 52.34 -8.08
N ALA A 552 -41.64 51.35 -7.20
CA ALA A 552 -42.77 50.54 -6.76
C ALA A 552 -43.71 51.40 -5.91
N LEU A 553 -44.92 51.64 -6.40
CA LEU A 553 -45.96 52.39 -5.69
C LEU A 553 -46.50 51.61 -4.50
N SER A 554 -46.65 50.31 -4.68
CA SER A 554 -47.11 49.36 -3.67
C SER A 554 -46.71 47.96 -4.08
N SER A 555 -46.42 47.11 -3.10
CA SER A 555 -46.20 45.67 -3.30
C SER A 555 -47.02 44.91 -2.27
N GLN A 556 -47.83 43.96 -2.72
CA GLN A 556 -48.65 43.14 -1.82
C GLN A 556 -48.70 41.69 -2.27
N SER A 557 -48.61 40.78 -1.30
CA SER A 557 -48.80 39.35 -1.52
C SER A 557 -50.27 38.98 -1.32
N SER A 558 -50.86 38.29 -2.29
CA SER A 558 -52.27 37.91 -2.28
C SER A 558 -52.43 36.39 -2.36
N PRO A 559 -53.33 35.79 -1.55
CA PRO A 559 -53.73 34.40 -1.72
C PRO A 559 -54.68 34.21 -2.91
N LYS A 560 -55.15 35.31 -3.53
CA LYS A 560 -56.04 35.31 -4.70
C LYS A 560 -55.23 35.62 -5.96
N LEU A 561 -55.75 35.25 -7.12
CA LEU A 561 -55.20 35.60 -8.44
C LEU A 561 -55.37 37.09 -8.80
N LYS A 562 -55.71 37.94 -7.84
CA LYS A 562 -55.86 39.38 -8.01
C LYS A 562 -55.51 40.13 -6.74
N ALA A 563 -55.11 41.38 -6.92
CA ALA A 563 -54.84 42.33 -5.86
C ALA A 563 -55.21 43.75 -6.32
N ALA A 564 -55.31 44.69 -5.39
CA ALA A 564 -55.76 46.04 -5.67
C ALA A 564 -54.91 47.07 -4.92
N HIS A 565 -54.53 48.14 -5.61
CA HIS A 565 -53.88 49.32 -5.03
C HIS A 565 -54.79 50.54 -5.21
N VAL A 566 -55.01 51.31 -4.14
CA VAL A 566 -55.90 52.48 -4.16
C VAL A 566 -55.07 53.75 -4.13
N ILE A 567 -55.31 54.63 -5.10
CA ILE A 567 -54.81 56.01 -5.13
C ILE A 567 -55.92 56.89 -4.58
N ASN A 568 -55.75 57.39 -3.36
CA ASN A 568 -56.75 58.23 -2.70
C ASN A 568 -56.63 59.69 -3.17
N ASN A 569 -57.76 60.39 -3.28
CA ASN A 569 -57.81 61.83 -3.59
C ASN A 569 -56.95 62.21 -4.80
N VAL A 570 -57.27 61.64 -5.97
CA VAL A 570 -56.47 61.81 -7.20
C VAL A 570 -56.30 63.29 -7.57
N GLN A 571 -55.06 63.65 -7.90
CA GLN A 571 -54.62 64.99 -8.30
C GLN A 571 -54.03 64.97 -9.71
N GLY A 572 -53.88 66.12 -10.36
CA GLY A 572 -53.24 66.24 -11.67
C GLY A 572 -51.84 65.62 -11.77
N ALA A 573 -51.08 65.56 -10.67
CA ALA A 573 -49.76 64.91 -10.60
C ALA A 573 -49.79 63.38 -10.71
N HIS A 574 -50.94 62.74 -10.46
CA HIS A 574 -51.12 61.28 -10.62
C HIS A 574 -51.47 60.88 -12.06
N ARG A 575 -51.51 61.84 -12.99
CA ARG A 575 -51.69 61.59 -14.41
C ARG A 575 -50.46 60.87 -14.96
N GLY A 576 -50.68 59.77 -15.67
CA GLY A 576 -49.59 59.05 -16.32
C GLY A 576 -49.93 57.60 -16.62
N GLY A 577 -48.91 56.84 -17.00
CA GLY A 577 -49.03 55.40 -17.26
C GLY A 577 -48.80 54.58 -16.00
N TYR A 578 -49.57 53.52 -15.85
CA TYR A 578 -49.43 52.56 -14.76
C TYR A 578 -49.30 51.14 -15.33
N TYR A 579 -48.47 50.32 -14.70
CA TYR A 579 -48.37 48.89 -15.00
C TYR A 579 -48.20 48.11 -13.70
N CYS A 580 -48.49 46.81 -13.73
CA CYS A 580 -48.23 45.93 -12.60
C CYS A 580 -47.34 44.76 -13.00
N VAL A 581 -46.51 44.32 -12.05
CA VAL A 581 -45.66 43.14 -12.15
C VAL A 581 -46.17 42.11 -11.15
N SER A 582 -46.38 40.88 -11.63
CA SER A 582 -46.79 39.74 -10.80
C SER A 582 -45.68 38.70 -10.76
N ASN A 583 -45.44 38.11 -9.60
CA ASN A 583 -44.47 37.03 -9.40
C ASN A 583 -44.98 36.04 -8.33
N ASN A 584 -44.57 34.77 -8.42
CA ASN A 584 -44.82 33.75 -7.40
C ASN A 584 -43.57 32.90 -7.15
N GLN A 585 -43.73 31.75 -6.48
CA GLN A 585 -42.62 30.84 -6.17
C GLN A 585 -41.88 30.28 -7.41
N ALA A 586 -42.45 30.41 -8.62
CA ALA A 586 -41.74 30.07 -9.86
C ALA A 586 -40.57 31.03 -10.17
N SER A 587 -40.53 32.18 -9.48
CA SER A 587 -39.54 33.25 -9.64
C SER A 587 -39.45 33.78 -11.07
N GLU A 588 -40.61 33.86 -11.74
CA GLU A 588 -40.77 34.42 -13.07
C GLU A 588 -41.73 35.61 -13.02
N SER A 589 -41.17 36.81 -13.04
CA SER A 589 -41.98 38.03 -13.05
C SER A 589 -42.58 38.28 -14.43
N LYS A 590 -43.89 38.57 -14.48
CA LYS A 590 -44.58 38.99 -15.71
C LYS A 590 -45.17 40.38 -15.52
N GLN A 591 -45.08 41.21 -16.57
CA GLN A 591 -45.54 42.60 -16.56
C GLN A 591 -46.85 42.75 -17.35
N SER A 592 -47.75 43.60 -16.88
CA SER A 592 -49.00 43.94 -17.58
C SER A 592 -48.75 44.93 -18.72
N ALA A 593 -49.75 45.06 -19.60
CA ALA A 593 -49.86 46.24 -20.45
C ALA A 593 -50.02 47.52 -19.59
N THR A 594 -49.55 48.65 -20.12
CA THR A 594 -49.67 49.95 -19.47
C THR A 594 -51.06 50.54 -19.66
N VAL A 595 -51.66 51.02 -18.57
CA VAL A 595 -52.92 51.77 -18.57
C VAL A 595 -52.63 53.26 -18.33
N LYS A 596 -53.10 54.15 -19.20
CA LYS A 596 -52.92 55.60 -19.07
C LYS A 596 -54.12 56.24 -18.37
N ILE A 597 -53.88 56.86 -17.22
CA ILE A 597 -54.93 57.54 -16.44
C ILE A 597 -54.93 59.03 -16.78
N GLY A 598 -56.06 59.52 -17.29
CA GLY A 598 -56.33 60.95 -17.47
C GLY A 598 -57.11 61.50 -16.29
N VAL A 599 -56.62 62.58 -15.66
CA VAL A 599 -57.31 63.23 -14.54
C VAL A 599 -58.08 64.44 -15.07
N LYS A 600 -59.42 64.40 -15.03
CA LYS A 600 -60.29 65.54 -15.40
C LYS A 600 -60.40 66.54 -14.25
N LEU A 601 -60.42 67.84 -14.54
CA LEU A 601 -60.66 68.89 -13.52
C LEU A 601 -61.98 68.64 -12.78
N ALA A 602 -61.96 68.80 -11.46
CA ALA A 602 -63.12 68.60 -10.61
C ALA A 602 -64.32 69.46 -11.07
N GLY A 603 -65.54 68.91 -10.99
CA GLY A 603 -66.76 69.57 -11.45
C GLY A 603 -67.01 70.94 -10.79
N TRP A 604 -66.65 71.11 -9.52
CA TRP A 604 -66.77 72.38 -8.81
C TRP A 604 -65.80 73.45 -9.31
N LYS A 605 -64.58 73.09 -9.72
CA LYS A 605 -63.63 74.01 -10.37
C LYS A 605 -64.16 74.46 -11.74
N LYS A 606 -64.79 73.55 -12.51
CA LYS A 606 -65.48 73.89 -13.76
C LYS A 606 -66.66 74.83 -13.53
N GLY A 607 -67.43 74.59 -12.45
CA GLY A 607 -68.51 75.47 -12.02
C GLY A 607 -68.02 76.87 -11.63
N LEU A 608 -66.90 76.97 -10.91
CA LEU A 608 -66.28 78.23 -10.53
C LEU A 608 -65.84 79.05 -11.75
N ILE A 609 -65.25 78.38 -12.76
CA ILE A 609 -64.90 79.00 -14.04
C ILE A 609 -66.17 79.44 -14.79
N ALA A 610 -67.21 78.61 -14.84
CA ALA A 610 -68.47 78.95 -15.49
C ALA A 610 -69.18 80.14 -14.81
N VAL A 611 -69.23 80.18 -13.48
CA VAL A 611 -69.79 81.29 -12.70
C VAL A 611 -68.97 82.56 -12.93
N PHE A 612 -67.64 82.47 -12.96
CA PHE A 612 -66.78 83.61 -13.28
C PHE A 612 -67.02 84.14 -14.71
N CYS A 613 -67.17 83.25 -15.70
CA CYS A 613 -67.53 83.63 -17.07
C CYS A 613 -68.93 84.25 -17.15
N ILE A 614 -69.93 83.71 -16.44
CA ILE A 614 -71.29 84.25 -16.39
C ILE A 614 -71.30 85.62 -15.70
N LEU A 615 -70.55 85.80 -14.61
CA LEU A 615 -70.39 87.09 -13.94
C LEU A 615 -69.69 88.12 -14.84
N LEU A 616 -68.66 87.72 -15.60
CA LEU A 616 -68.03 88.57 -16.60
C LEU A 616 -69.01 89.00 -17.70
N ILE A 617 -69.84 88.06 -18.19
CA ILE A 617 -70.87 88.35 -19.19
C ILE A 617 -71.94 89.29 -18.62
N LEU A 618 -72.39 89.07 -17.37
CA LEU A 618 -73.36 89.95 -16.70
C LEU A 618 -72.80 91.36 -16.45
N ALA A 619 -71.53 91.47 -16.05
CA ALA A 619 -70.85 92.76 -15.92
C ALA A 619 -70.76 93.48 -17.28
N LEU A 620 -70.42 92.77 -18.35
CA LEU A 620 -70.46 93.29 -19.73
C LEU A 620 -71.86 93.77 -20.12
N ILE A 621 -72.91 93.01 -19.80
CA ILE A 621 -74.30 93.40 -20.07
C ILE A 621 -74.69 94.65 -19.28
N LEU A 622 -74.31 94.76 -18.01
CA LEU A 622 -74.56 95.95 -17.18
C LEU A 622 -73.84 97.19 -17.72
N VAL A 623 -72.59 97.05 -18.17
CA VAL A 623 -71.84 98.14 -18.83
C VAL A 623 -72.54 98.58 -20.12
N ILE A 624 -73.01 97.64 -20.94
CA ILE A 624 -73.76 97.93 -22.18
C ILE A 624 -75.11 98.61 -21.87
N ALA A 625 -75.84 98.16 -20.84
CA ALA A 625 -77.11 98.74 -20.42
C ALA A 625 -76.94 100.16 -19.86
N PHE A 626 -75.88 100.40 -19.07
CA PHE A 626 -75.54 101.73 -18.56
C PHE A 626 -75.20 102.69 -19.71
N ARG A 627 -74.46 102.24 -20.72
CA ARG A 627 -74.24 103.02 -21.96
C ARG A 627 -75.52 103.32 -22.73
N LYS A 628 -76.44 102.34 -22.89
CA LYS A 628 -77.73 102.55 -23.57
C LYS A 628 -78.66 103.51 -22.81
N ARG A 629 -78.68 103.47 -21.48
CA ARG A 629 -79.53 104.34 -20.64
C ARG A 629 -79.08 105.81 -20.64
N LEU A 630 -77.78 106.06 -20.82
CA LEU A 630 -77.22 107.41 -21.04
C LEU A 630 -77.56 107.97 -22.44
N LEU A 631 -77.74 107.10 -23.46
CA LEU A 631 -78.07 107.51 -24.83
C LEU A 631 -79.57 107.73 -25.07
N HIS A 632 -80.46 107.18 -24.24
CA HIS A 632 -81.92 107.29 -24.41
C HIS A 632 -82.53 108.61 -23.85
N PHE A 633 -81.73 109.50 -23.26
CA PHE A 633 -82.20 110.79 -22.70
C PHE A 633 -82.08 111.98 -23.67
N LYS A 634 -81.63 111.80 -24.92
CA LYS A 634 -81.58 112.87 -25.94
C LYS A 634 -82.48 112.57 -27.15
N ARG A 635 -83.66 113.19 -27.07
CA ARG A 635 -84.49 113.75 -28.17
C ARG A 635 -85.20 112.79 -29.14
N LYS A 636 -86.53 112.79 -28.94
CA LYS A 636 -87.60 112.69 -29.96
C LYS A 636 -87.40 113.70 -31.11
N GLY A 637 -87.78 113.32 -32.33
CA GLY A 637 -88.15 114.29 -33.38
C GLY A 637 -88.21 113.74 -34.81
N THR A 638 -89.43 113.80 -35.37
CA THR A 638 -89.81 113.89 -36.81
C THR A 638 -89.86 112.66 -37.72
N ALA A 639 -90.85 112.71 -38.63
CA ALA A 639 -91.58 111.61 -39.25
C ALA A 639 -91.46 111.60 -40.80
N GLU A 640 -91.83 110.43 -41.34
CA GLU A 640 -92.28 110.08 -42.71
C GLU A 640 -91.38 110.28 -43.95
N LEU A 641 -91.15 109.19 -44.69
CA LEU A 641 -91.63 108.97 -46.07
C LEU A 641 -91.43 107.51 -46.52
N SER A 642 -92.22 107.13 -47.52
CA SER A 642 -92.72 105.79 -47.86
C SER A 642 -92.04 105.16 -49.11
N VAL A 643 -92.31 103.85 -49.32
CA VAL A 643 -92.35 103.05 -50.59
C VAL A 643 -91.32 101.90 -50.76
N LYS A 644 -91.75 100.69 -50.32
CA LYS A 644 -92.03 99.42 -51.06
C LYS A 644 -91.02 98.72 -52.01
N SER A 645 -90.75 97.43 -51.71
CA SER A 645 -90.90 96.21 -52.59
C SER A 645 -90.61 94.95 -51.72
N ALA A 646 -91.59 94.10 -51.37
CA ALA A 646 -92.15 92.90 -52.07
C ALA A 646 -91.15 91.70 -52.16
N SER A 647 -91.25 90.71 -51.26
CA SER A 647 -92.01 89.42 -51.37
C SER A 647 -91.35 88.37 -52.29
N THR A 648 -90.93 87.20 -51.78
CA THR A 648 -91.58 85.87 -51.91
C THR A 648 -91.22 84.98 -50.69
N LYS A 649 -92.09 84.32 -49.92
CA LYS A 649 -93.24 83.39 -50.12
C LYS A 649 -92.82 81.91 -50.36
N THR A 650 -93.01 81.08 -49.31
CA THR A 650 -93.36 79.62 -49.19
C THR A 650 -92.65 78.59 -50.09
N GLU A 651 -92.40 77.32 -49.71
CA GLU A 651 -93.34 76.24 -49.36
C GLU A 651 -92.47 74.98 -49.07
N ARG A 652 -92.56 74.28 -47.93
CA ARG A 652 -93.42 73.12 -47.58
C ARG A 652 -93.07 71.76 -48.24
N LEU A 653 -93.13 70.75 -47.37
CA LEU A 653 -93.54 69.35 -47.58
C LEU A 653 -92.51 68.29 -48.02
N SER A 654 -92.92 67.07 -47.68
CA SER A 654 -92.21 65.91 -47.18
C SER A 654 -92.24 64.73 -48.15
N LEU A 655 -91.28 63.80 -47.96
CA LEU A 655 -91.28 62.34 -48.20
C LEU A 655 -92.00 61.73 -49.43
N THR A 656 -91.21 60.98 -50.22
CA THR A 656 -91.41 59.59 -50.73
C THR A 656 -90.02 59.09 -51.21
N GLN A 657 -89.39 57.98 -50.78
CA GLN A 657 -89.62 56.53 -51.04
C GLN A 657 -89.73 56.23 -52.56
N ALA A 658 -89.07 55.28 -53.24
CA ALA A 658 -88.25 54.10 -52.94
C ALA A 658 -87.40 53.71 -54.20
N GLU A 659 -86.38 52.85 -53.99
CA GLU A 659 -85.99 51.69 -54.84
C GLU A 659 -85.41 51.92 -56.28
N VAL A 660 -84.44 51.19 -56.86
CA VAL A 660 -83.92 49.80 -56.75
C VAL A 660 -82.47 49.70 -57.31
N ASN A 661 -81.63 48.88 -56.64
CA ASN A 661 -80.48 47.99 -57.03
C ASN A 661 -79.58 48.32 -58.27
N ASN A 662 -78.24 48.21 -58.20
CA ASN A 662 -77.47 46.96 -58.01
C ASN A 662 -76.10 47.13 -57.30
N ILE A 663 -75.94 46.40 -56.18
CA ILE A 663 -74.95 45.33 -55.87
C ILE A 663 -73.55 45.46 -56.54
N ALA A 664 -72.37 45.43 -55.87
CA ALA A 664 -72.00 44.76 -54.61
C ALA A 664 -70.88 45.47 -53.81
N ASN A 665 -71.10 45.54 -52.49
CA ASN A 665 -70.20 45.30 -51.36
C ASN A 665 -68.85 46.05 -51.16
N VAL A 666 -68.98 47.16 -50.44
CA VAL A 666 -68.36 47.52 -49.13
C VAL A 666 -66.82 47.52 -48.98
N THR A 667 -66.32 48.75 -48.88
CA THR A 667 -65.06 49.33 -48.36
C THR A 667 -64.99 49.32 -46.80
N PRO A 668 -63.99 49.89 -46.09
CA PRO A 668 -62.57 49.54 -45.96
C PRO A 668 -62.08 49.38 -44.49
N GLY A 669 -60.86 48.85 -44.33
CA GLY A 669 -59.81 49.49 -43.53
C GLY A 669 -59.82 49.38 -42.00
N MET A 670 -59.02 48.45 -41.47
CA MET A 670 -58.16 48.75 -40.31
C MET A 670 -56.82 48.01 -40.38
N MET A 671 -55.77 48.84 -40.31
CA MET A 671 -54.43 48.67 -39.73
C MET A 671 -53.65 47.36 -39.88
N GLY A 672 -52.44 47.54 -40.40
CA GLY A 672 -51.45 46.51 -40.62
C GLY A 672 -50.61 46.16 -39.40
N LYS A 673 -50.07 44.95 -39.47
CA LYS A 673 -48.83 44.53 -38.85
C LYS A 673 -47.95 43.85 -39.89
N SER A 674 -46.67 44.20 -39.80
CA SER A 674 -45.45 43.45 -40.13
C SER A 674 -45.54 42.22 -41.02
N VAL A 675 -44.64 42.15 -41.99
CA VAL A 675 -43.60 41.13 -42.20
C VAL A 675 -42.97 41.42 -43.57
N TRP A 676 -41.64 41.39 -43.65
CA TRP A 676 -40.83 40.71 -44.68
C TRP A 676 -39.37 41.07 -44.41
N SER A 677 -38.59 40.02 -44.14
CA SER A 677 -37.13 40.02 -44.15
C SER A 677 -36.68 39.68 -45.56
N GLU A 678 -35.57 40.25 -46.04
CA GLU A 678 -34.65 39.57 -46.96
C GLU A 678 -33.22 40.13 -46.82
N HIS A 679 -32.30 39.19 -46.60
CA HIS A 679 -30.90 39.02 -47.04
C HIS A 679 -29.91 40.19 -46.97
N VAL A 680 -28.71 39.91 -46.45
CA VAL A 680 -27.50 39.62 -47.26
C VAL A 680 -26.29 39.43 -46.32
N SER A 681 -25.55 38.34 -46.55
CA SER A 681 -24.21 38.06 -46.01
C SER A 681 -23.17 39.05 -46.52
N GLY A 682 -22.26 39.48 -45.65
CA GLY A 682 -21.11 40.31 -46.03
C GLY A 682 -19.99 40.21 -45.00
N SER A 683 -18.91 39.58 -45.45
CA SER A 683 -17.59 39.33 -44.87
C SER A 683 -16.96 40.37 -43.93
N GLU A 684 -16.02 39.82 -43.13
CA GLU A 684 -14.66 40.32 -42.87
C GLU A 684 -14.31 41.17 -41.63
N SER A 685 -13.25 40.65 -41.00
CA SER A 685 -12.08 41.31 -40.42
C SER A 685 -12.07 41.65 -38.93
N ASP A 686 -11.17 40.92 -38.26
CA ASP A 686 -10.17 41.32 -37.26
C ASP A 686 -10.02 42.83 -36.99
N ASP A 687 -9.94 43.24 -35.73
CA ASP A 687 -8.66 43.51 -35.06
C ASP A 687 -8.82 44.28 -33.72
N GLN A 688 -8.06 43.78 -32.73
CA GLN A 688 -7.22 44.52 -31.77
C GLN A 688 -7.78 45.59 -30.81
N ASN A 689 -7.74 45.22 -29.52
CA ASN A 689 -6.88 45.78 -28.46
C ASN A 689 -6.90 47.29 -28.12
N SER A 690 -7.32 47.55 -26.87
CA SER A 690 -6.46 47.93 -25.71
C SER A 690 -6.66 49.29 -25.02
N VAL A 691 -6.38 49.23 -23.70
CA VAL A 691 -5.96 50.30 -22.74
C VAL A 691 -7.09 51.15 -22.12
N THR A 692 -7.17 51.48 -20.83
CA THR A 692 -6.63 51.03 -19.53
C THR A 692 -7.44 51.79 -18.45
N SER A 693 -7.73 51.10 -17.33
CA SER A 693 -8.00 51.44 -15.91
C SER A 693 -7.78 52.91 -15.40
N PRO A 694 -8.25 53.33 -14.18
CA PRO A 694 -8.38 52.51 -12.96
C PRO A 694 -9.45 52.86 -11.87
N GLU A 695 -9.43 52.01 -10.81
CA GLU A 695 -9.52 52.33 -9.37
C GLU A 695 -10.79 51.88 -8.59
N LYS A 696 -10.67 50.88 -7.67
CA LYS A 696 -10.59 51.07 -6.19
C LYS A 696 -10.84 49.77 -5.36
N LEU A 697 -10.22 49.78 -4.17
CA LEU A 697 -10.01 48.84 -3.05
C LEU A 697 -11.20 48.08 -2.39
N GLU A 698 -10.81 46.93 -1.79
CA GLU A 698 -11.32 46.09 -0.66
C GLU A 698 -11.91 46.82 0.59
N PRO A 699 -12.56 46.16 1.61
CA PRO A 699 -12.16 44.87 2.25
C PRO A 699 -13.22 43.94 2.95
N GLN A 700 -12.72 42.76 3.34
CA GLN A 700 -12.89 41.93 4.57
C GLN A 700 -14.23 41.36 5.12
N TYR A 701 -14.07 40.11 5.59
CA TYR A 701 -14.99 39.18 6.27
C TYR A 701 -15.35 39.55 7.73
N THR A 702 -16.47 39.00 8.23
CA THR A 702 -16.69 38.77 9.67
C THR A 702 -17.51 37.49 9.90
N GLU A 703 -16.94 36.57 10.70
CA GLU A 703 -17.64 35.42 11.32
C GLU A 703 -18.60 35.88 12.43
N VAL A 704 -19.69 35.14 12.64
CA VAL A 704 -20.55 35.26 13.84
C VAL A 704 -20.62 33.90 14.54
N GLN A 705 -20.11 33.87 15.77
CA GLN A 705 -20.17 32.75 16.72
C GLN A 705 -21.59 32.45 17.22
N THR A 706 -21.93 31.18 17.38
CA THR A 706 -23.09 30.70 18.13
C THR A 706 -22.71 30.35 19.57
N LYS A 707 -23.51 30.84 20.54
CA LYS A 707 -23.38 30.54 21.97
C LYS A 707 -23.84 29.13 22.31
N GLN A 708 -23.10 28.54 23.24
CA GLN A 708 -23.26 27.25 23.91
C GLN A 708 -24.48 27.22 24.85
N ALA A 709 -25.12 26.06 25.01
CA ALA A 709 -26.10 25.78 26.07
C ALA A 709 -25.71 24.51 26.85
N ASP A 710 -25.88 24.61 28.16
CA ASP A 710 -25.43 23.80 29.29
C ASP A 710 -26.18 22.45 29.46
N PRO A 711 -25.56 21.36 30.00
CA PRO A 711 -26.13 20.02 30.05
C PRO A 711 -26.57 19.63 31.46
N THR A 712 -27.82 19.92 31.84
CA THR A 712 -28.45 19.29 33.02
C THR A 712 -29.98 19.16 32.86
N ARG A 713 -30.45 18.13 32.13
CA ARG A 713 -31.82 17.62 32.31
C ARG A 713 -32.00 16.19 31.78
N ALA A 714 -32.25 15.26 32.70
CA ALA A 714 -32.59 13.87 32.41
C ALA A 714 -34.00 13.73 31.78
N PRO A 715 -34.26 12.71 30.93
CA PRO A 715 -35.61 12.29 30.60
C PRO A 715 -36.07 11.08 31.42
N VAL A 716 -37.32 11.16 31.85
CA VAL A 716 -38.10 10.13 32.54
C VAL A 716 -38.77 9.17 31.53
N THR A 717 -38.89 7.92 31.97
CA THR A 717 -39.30 6.64 31.36
C THR A 717 -40.78 6.45 30.96
N LYS A 718 -41.03 5.52 30.01
CA LYS A 718 -42.04 4.42 30.01
C LYS A 718 -41.98 3.68 28.65
N GLY A 719 -42.02 2.36 28.48
CA GLY A 719 -42.02 1.21 29.40
C GLY A 719 -41.96 -0.10 28.58
N THR A 720 -41.32 -1.14 29.12
CA THR A 720 -41.26 -2.51 28.56
C THR A 720 -41.32 -3.51 29.72
N ASP A 721 -42.35 -4.34 29.71
CA ASP A 721 -42.49 -5.66 30.36
C ASP A 721 -42.08 -6.72 29.31
N THR A 722 -41.45 -7.89 29.53
CA THR A 722 -41.13 -8.74 30.70
C THR A 722 -40.15 -9.86 30.26
N VAL A 723 -39.10 -10.13 31.06
CA VAL A 723 -38.60 -11.43 31.64
C VAL A 723 -38.43 -12.66 30.68
N TYR A 724 -37.28 -13.38 30.57
CA TYR A 724 -36.49 -14.14 31.57
C TYR A 724 -34.98 -14.28 31.26
N SER A 725 -34.25 -14.52 32.36
CA SER A 725 -32.81 -14.72 32.65
C SER A 725 -32.11 -15.86 31.89
N GLU A 726 -30.78 -15.89 31.76
CA GLU A 726 -29.87 -16.48 32.78
C GLU A 726 -28.42 -15.99 32.73
N VAL A 727 -27.80 -16.07 33.91
CA VAL A 727 -26.52 -15.52 34.36
C VAL A 727 -25.41 -16.57 34.27
N ARG A 728 -24.19 -16.16 33.90
CA ARG A 728 -22.99 -16.68 34.56
C ARG A 728 -21.84 -15.66 34.58
N ASN A 729 -21.44 -15.32 35.81
CA ASN A 729 -20.32 -14.47 36.19
C ASN A 729 -18.98 -15.21 36.06
N SER A 730 -17.92 -14.47 35.74
CA SER A 730 -16.63 -14.57 36.45
C SER A 730 -15.81 -13.28 36.31
N LYS A 731 -15.14 -12.92 37.41
CA LYS A 731 -14.58 -11.62 37.82
C LYS A 731 -13.11 -11.41 37.45
N HIS A 732 -12.73 -10.11 37.40
CA HIS A 732 -11.47 -9.46 37.86
C HIS A 732 -10.14 -9.86 37.15
N GLY A 733 -9.15 -9.00 36.92
CA GLY A 733 -8.87 -7.62 37.29
C GLY A 733 -7.52 -7.17 36.67
N VAL A 734 -7.31 -5.85 36.62
CA VAL A 734 -6.12 -5.05 36.18
C VAL A 734 -5.18 -4.88 37.42
N PRO A 735 -3.84 -4.50 37.42
CA PRO A 735 -3.06 -3.64 36.50
C PRO A 735 -1.58 -4.01 36.13
N GLU A 736 -1.12 -3.41 35.01
CA GLU A 736 0.15 -2.66 34.73
C GLU A 736 1.51 -3.02 35.41
N GLN A 737 2.60 -3.28 34.62
CA GLN A 737 3.79 -2.40 34.38
C GLN A 737 5.03 -3.13 33.74
N THR A 738 5.57 -2.53 32.67
CA THR A 738 6.98 -2.32 32.17
C THR A 738 8.14 -3.37 32.21
N ASP A 739 8.92 -3.30 31.10
CA ASP A 739 10.32 -3.69 30.82
C ASP A 739 10.71 -5.18 30.86
N GLY A 740 11.44 -5.77 29.90
CA GLY A 740 12.09 -5.34 28.67
C GLY A 740 12.88 -6.51 28.04
N GLN A 741 13.27 -6.32 26.76
CA GLN A 741 14.51 -6.80 26.13
C GLN A 741 14.58 -8.16 25.37
N GLY A 742 14.80 -8.03 24.05
CA GLY A 742 15.58 -8.91 23.16
C GLY A 742 14.81 -10.04 22.46
N SER A 743 14.95 -10.34 21.16
CA SER A 743 15.70 -9.78 20.04
C SER A 743 15.04 -10.31 18.75
N VAL A 744 14.86 -9.46 17.73
CA VAL A 744 14.28 -9.86 16.43
C VAL A 744 15.44 -10.04 15.45
N GLU A 745 15.62 -11.26 14.94
CA GLU A 745 16.61 -11.59 13.92
C GLU A 745 15.96 -11.43 12.54
N TYR A 746 16.53 -10.54 11.72
CA TYR A 746 16.08 -10.25 10.36
C TYR A 746 16.62 -11.32 9.39
N ALA A 747 15.70 -11.95 8.66
CA ALA A 747 16.02 -12.82 7.54
C ALA A 747 16.52 -12.00 6.33
N GLN A 748 17.63 -12.45 5.77
CA GLN A 748 18.34 -11.90 4.63
C GLN A 748 17.85 -12.62 3.37
N LEU A 749 17.21 -11.89 2.45
CA LEU A 749 16.76 -12.38 1.14
C LEU A 749 17.70 -11.82 0.06
N ASN A 750 18.43 -12.72 -0.61
CA ASN A 750 19.22 -12.41 -1.80
C ASN A 750 18.29 -12.22 -3.01
N HIS A 751 18.57 -11.19 -3.81
CA HIS A 751 18.04 -10.99 -5.15
C HIS A 751 19.06 -11.53 -6.16
N ASP A 752 18.63 -12.48 -6.99
CA ASP A 752 19.36 -12.92 -8.18
C ASP A 752 19.08 -11.96 -9.33
N ALA A 753 20.18 -11.48 -9.92
CA ALA A 753 20.20 -10.66 -11.12
C ALA A 753 20.04 -11.54 -12.37
N GLN A 754 19.09 -11.17 -13.23
CA GLN A 754 18.81 -11.82 -14.50
C GLN A 754 19.46 -10.99 -15.62
N SER A 755 20.55 -11.50 -16.19
CA SER A 755 21.26 -10.90 -17.32
C SER A 755 20.64 -11.36 -18.64
N SER A 756 20.08 -10.40 -19.38
CA SER A 756 19.73 -10.51 -20.80
C SER A 756 21.00 -10.51 -21.66
N SER A 757 21.15 -11.49 -22.56
CA SER A 757 22.15 -11.45 -23.63
C SER A 757 21.50 -11.49 -25.00
N ASP A 758 21.86 -10.49 -25.79
CA ASP A 758 21.40 -10.13 -27.12
C ASP A 758 21.61 -11.19 -28.21
N HIS A 759 20.72 -11.12 -29.20
CA HIS A 759 20.80 -11.77 -30.50
C HIS A 759 21.93 -11.18 -31.36
N GLY A 760 22.81 -12.05 -31.86
CA GLY A 760 23.75 -11.77 -32.94
C GLY A 760 23.57 -12.79 -34.06
N ASN A 761 23.22 -12.30 -35.24
CA ASN A 761 22.92 -13.04 -36.47
C ASN A 761 24.15 -12.99 -37.39
N HIS A 762 24.63 -14.12 -37.93
CA HIS A 762 25.38 -14.19 -39.20
C HIS A 762 25.56 -15.64 -39.72
N ASP A 763 24.87 -15.92 -40.82
CA ASP A 763 25.25 -16.58 -42.07
C ASP A 763 26.21 -17.81 -42.18
N ASN A 764 25.65 -18.77 -42.93
CA ASN A 764 26.20 -19.53 -44.07
C ASN A 764 26.97 -20.85 -43.91
N HIS A 765 26.34 -21.89 -44.50
CA HIS A 765 26.80 -23.03 -45.30
C HIS A 765 26.41 -24.39 -44.69
N ALA A 766 26.09 -25.47 -45.41
CA ALA A 766 25.58 -25.78 -46.75
C ALA A 766 25.58 -27.32 -46.83
N VAL A 767 24.57 -27.95 -47.47
CA VAL A 767 24.60 -29.33 -48.04
C VAL A 767 24.57 -30.45 -46.95
N GLN A 768 23.81 -31.56 -47.00
CA GLN A 768 23.36 -32.42 -48.11
C GLN A 768 22.11 -33.23 -47.72
N ASP A 769 21.26 -33.47 -48.72
CA ASP A 769 20.21 -34.50 -48.75
C ASP A 769 20.76 -35.91 -48.49
N ASP A 770 19.94 -36.78 -47.89
CA ASP A 770 19.75 -38.14 -48.41
C ASP A 770 18.34 -38.65 -48.06
N HIS A 771 17.59 -38.93 -49.13
CA HIS A 771 16.36 -39.70 -49.21
C HIS A 771 16.63 -41.17 -48.83
N LEU A 772 15.61 -41.84 -48.28
CA LEU A 772 15.26 -43.22 -48.65
C LEU A 772 13.82 -43.51 -48.17
N ASP A 773 12.90 -43.50 -49.14
CA ASP A 773 11.60 -44.16 -49.07
C ASP A 773 11.80 -45.67 -49.27
N GLU A 774 11.09 -46.51 -48.53
CA GLU A 774 10.89 -47.92 -48.89
C GLU A 774 9.40 -48.28 -48.80
N ILE A 775 8.98 -49.00 -49.84
CA ILE A 775 7.62 -49.23 -50.32
C ILE A 775 7.02 -50.54 -49.75
N ASP A 776 5.70 -50.55 -49.64
CA ASP A 776 4.78 -51.66 -49.42
C ASP A 776 5.12 -53.02 -50.04
N ASN A 777 4.83 -54.10 -49.30
CA ASN A 777 3.75 -55.07 -49.62
C ASN A 777 3.83 -56.34 -48.74
N VAL A 778 2.65 -56.88 -48.36
CA VAL A 778 2.16 -58.25 -48.63
C VAL A 778 1.12 -58.72 -47.57
N GLU A 779 -0.11 -58.85 -48.07
CA GLU A 779 -1.17 -59.86 -47.84
C GLU A 779 -1.45 -60.48 -46.44
N ASP A 780 -2.63 -60.10 -45.92
CA ASP A 780 -3.86 -60.93 -45.82
C ASP A 780 -3.77 -62.39 -45.32
N VAL A 781 -4.36 -62.68 -44.13
CA VAL A 781 -5.24 -63.84 -43.88
C VAL A 781 -6.20 -63.53 -42.71
N THR A 782 -7.48 -63.64 -43.02
CA THR A 782 -8.69 -63.74 -42.19
C THR A 782 -8.70 -64.95 -41.24
N ASP A 783 -9.24 -64.83 -40.01
CA ASP A 783 -10.46 -65.56 -39.63
C ASP A 783 -11.06 -65.13 -38.27
N ALA A 784 -12.34 -65.42 -38.12
CA ALA A 784 -13.34 -64.77 -37.30
C ALA A 784 -13.69 -65.45 -35.96
N ASP A 785 -14.52 -64.71 -35.19
CA ASP A 785 -15.62 -65.11 -34.29
C ASP A 785 -15.34 -65.86 -32.97
N HIS A 786 -15.50 -65.13 -31.85
CA HIS A 786 -16.70 -65.25 -30.99
C HIS A 786 -16.84 -64.11 -29.98
#